data_AF-A0A7W9HDB5-F1
#
_entry.id   AF-A0A7W9HDB5-F1
#
_cell.length_a   1.000
_cell.length_b   1.000
_cell.length_c   1.000
_cell.angle_alpha   90.00
_cell.angle_beta   90.00
_cell.angle_gamma   90.00
#
_symmetry.space_group_name_H-M   'P 1'
#
loop_
_entity.id
_entity.type
_entity.pdbx_description
1 polymer ?
#
loop_
_entity_poly.entity_id
_entity_poly.type
_entity_poly.pdbx_seq_one_letter_code
_entity_poly.pdbx_strand_id
1 'polypeptide(L)'
;MTGPSGVVERLYFGREDAERDMSDGLLREGFLRTAAYDAAVSGRKMLIIGRKGSGKSAICMHLTAAGVHPGGTALITPDDAAGDEIRRFELQGLTGDTAKSLIWRYVFAVQAARHIVAHTKQVHGLRRLPRPVKALRRFLRANGESADESGLYDRLLHGVTGLQTSLSLEAFGVKAAVDVGGAPPASEGARAARQLEVVERGVAEAFADLDCAGSHAPLLLLVDQLEQIWSSDPDSNAMVIGLLLAAKHVSGAYGKALRCLLFLRSDIYDTLNFSEGDKFHSEELRIQWTATGLRGLALARARASAGAELTGDRLWREVFPPAVGGEDTADFLFGRALPRPRDAIQYLNVCRDTAVERGHESIHESDVLLATRQFSEWKLQDLAKEYLVTQPFLAQLFVMFQNTGYVVMRSALEARFDTVAETLHRQYPAYAEGLTAPGVVDTLYGVGFLGVRRGNDVVYTGGAHVPVQPHETEFHIHPCFRPALGATHAIDLHRYEPRALTHRLLQSSTNPSAGVGPPVRRDFALLEELERSCGSIQRQVGRAVGLPAETRAQLSQQVVRVMSDASQALLRLRDGEAVDAYGHVLAAAQYFTTVAAQLLASGVDDGSGGSVVRRIEDEARRLTRTAGGSHTGGGGSSNS
;
A
#
# COMPACT_ATOMS: atom_id res chain seq x y z
N MET A 1 4.54 39.12 13.97
CA MET A 1 5.66 38.22 14.34
C MET A 1 5.25 37.47 15.58
N THR A 2 4.66 36.30 15.42
CA THR A 2 4.36 35.36 16.52
C THR A 2 5.55 34.42 16.63
N GLY A 3 6.09 34.23 17.84
CA GLY A 3 7.25 33.36 18.07
C GLY A 3 6.96 31.89 17.73
N PRO A 4 8.01 31.04 17.67
CA PRO A 4 7.91 29.61 17.36
C PRO A 4 7.12 28.77 18.38
N SER A 5 6.81 29.31 19.56
CA SER A 5 6.00 28.64 20.59
C SER A 5 4.57 28.38 20.09
N GLY A 6 4.20 27.12 19.91
CA GLY A 6 2.86 26.67 19.52
C GLY A 6 2.66 26.31 18.04
N VAL A 7 3.72 26.30 17.20
CA VAL A 7 3.59 25.84 15.81
C VAL A 7 3.22 24.37 15.75
N VAL A 8 3.87 23.52 16.54
CA VAL A 8 3.58 22.07 16.62
C VAL A 8 2.15 21.81 17.12
N GLU A 9 1.65 22.59 18.08
CA GLU A 9 0.28 22.46 18.59
C GLU A 9 -0.78 22.76 17.52
N ARG A 10 -0.55 23.79 16.69
CA ARG A 10 -1.44 24.15 15.57
C ARG A 10 -1.27 23.25 14.36
N LEU A 11 -0.12 22.61 14.19
CA LEU A 11 0.20 21.80 13.03
C LEU A 11 -0.73 20.59 12.97
N TYR A 12 -1.48 20.48 11.89
CA TYR A 12 -2.35 19.35 11.62
C TYR A 12 -2.37 19.05 10.13
N PHE A 13 -2.16 17.78 9.76
CA PHE A 13 -2.04 17.40 8.34
C PHE A 13 -3.38 16.94 7.73
N GLY A 14 -4.41 16.78 8.56
CA GLY A 14 -5.77 16.42 8.14
C GLY A 14 -6.20 15.05 8.63
N ARG A 15 -7.44 14.70 8.30
CA ARG A 15 -8.02 13.39 8.59
C ARG A 15 -7.75 12.40 7.45
N GLU A 16 -7.93 11.13 7.78
CA GLU A 16 -7.81 10.02 6.83
C GLU A 16 -9.00 9.91 5.87
N ASP A 17 -10.15 10.35 6.35
CA ASP A 17 -11.46 10.30 5.70
C ASP A 17 -11.71 11.64 5.03
N ALA A 18 -11.90 11.63 3.71
CA ALA A 18 -11.93 12.83 2.89
C ALA A 18 -13.16 13.69 3.19
N GLU A 19 -14.27 13.05 3.55
CA GLU A 19 -15.56 13.65 3.87
C GLU A 19 -15.45 14.45 5.17
N ARG A 20 -14.86 13.86 6.22
CA ARG A 20 -14.57 14.56 7.47
C ARG A 20 -13.48 15.62 7.29
N ASP A 21 -12.43 15.35 6.54
CA ASP A 21 -11.35 16.32 6.25
C ASP A 21 -11.88 17.54 5.45
N MET A 22 -12.88 17.34 4.58
CA MET A 22 -13.60 18.41 3.89
C MET A 22 -14.52 19.19 4.84
N SER A 23 -15.22 18.48 5.72
CA SER A 23 -16.12 19.09 6.71
C SER A 23 -15.37 19.99 7.69
N ASP A 24 -14.17 19.57 8.10
CA ASP A 24 -13.26 20.35 8.95
C ASP A 24 -12.56 21.50 8.19
N GLY A 25 -12.72 21.58 6.87
CA GLY A 25 -12.19 22.65 6.02
C GLY A 25 -10.74 22.48 5.56
N LEU A 26 -9.95 21.64 6.24
CA LEU A 26 -8.53 21.47 5.90
C LEU A 26 -8.31 20.86 4.51
N LEU A 27 -9.18 19.95 4.05
CA LEU A 27 -9.12 19.45 2.67
C LEU A 27 -9.39 20.56 1.65
N ARG A 28 -10.25 21.53 1.96
CA ARG A 28 -10.56 22.63 1.05
C ARG A 28 -9.36 23.56 0.89
N GLU A 29 -8.74 23.94 2.00
CA GLU A 29 -7.65 24.91 2.03
C GLU A 29 -6.30 24.29 1.66
N GLY A 30 -6.06 23.06 2.09
CA GLY A 30 -4.82 22.32 1.89
C GLY A 30 -4.85 21.34 0.71
N PHE A 31 -5.81 21.46 -0.22
CA PHE A 31 -5.90 20.57 -1.38
C PHE A 31 -4.68 20.76 -2.30
N LEU A 32 -3.94 19.67 -2.55
CA LEU A 32 -2.89 19.68 -3.57
C LEU A 32 -3.46 19.24 -4.92
N ARG A 33 -3.42 20.14 -5.91
CA ARG A 33 -3.79 19.81 -7.29
C ARG A 33 -2.82 18.77 -7.86
N THR A 34 -3.38 17.76 -8.52
CA THR A 34 -2.64 16.65 -9.15
C THR A 34 -3.03 16.51 -10.61
N ALA A 35 -2.24 15.77 -11.38
CA ALA A 35 -2.59 15.45 -12.77
C ALA A 35 -3.95 14.73 -12.90
N ALA A 36 -4.30 13.89 -11.90
CA ALA A 36 -5.60 13.23 -11.83
C ALA A 36 -6.74 14.23 -11.64
N TYR A 37 -6.57 15.18 -10.71
CA TYR A 37 -7.52 16.28 -10.52
C TYR A 37 -7.69 17.11 -11.80
N ASP A 38 -6.59 17.51 -12.42
CA ASP A 38 -6.64 18.33 -13.63
C ASP A 38 -7.30 17.59 -14.80
N ALA A 39 -7.04 16.29 -14.95
CA ALA A 39 -7.69 15.45 -15.96
C ALA A 39 -9.20 15.31 -15.73
N ALA A 40 -9.62 15.19 -14.46
CA ALA A 40 -11.03 15.13 -14.07
C ALA A 40 -11.74 16.45 -14.35
N VAL A 41 -11.16 17.59 -13.93
CA VAL A 41 -11.71 18.93 -14.19
C VAL A 41 -11.80 19.20 -15.70
N SER A 42 -10.74 18.90 -16.46
CA SER A 42 -10.73 19.12 -17.91
C SER A 42 -11.66 18.17 -18.66
N GLY A 43 -12.09 17.06 -18.04
CA GLY A 43 -12.86 16.00 -18.69
C GLY A 43 -12.06 15.24 -19.73
N ARG A 44 -10.73 15.19 -19.56
CA ARG A 44 -9.85 14.39 -20.43
C ARG A 44 -9.92 12.91 -20.10
N LYS A 45 -10.35 12.59 -18.88
CA LYS A 45 -10.42 11.24 -18.32
C LYS A 45 -11.72 11.10 -17.54
N MET A 46 -12.46 10.05 -17.83
CA MET A 46 -13.68 9.68 -17.12
C MET A 46 -13.39 8.76 -15.94
N LEU A 47 -12.33 7.95 -16.02
CA LEU A 47 -12.05 6.90 -15.05
C LEU A 47 -10.76 7.20 -14.27
N ILE A 48 -10.89 7.47 -12.98
CA ILE A 48 -9.78 7.74 -12.06
C ILE A 48 -9.57 6.53 -11.16
N ILE A 49 -8.45 5.84 -11.35
CA ILE A 49 -8.14 4.57 -10.68
C ILE A 49 -7.05 4.78 -9.64
N GLY A 50 -7.15 4.14 -8.48
CA GLY A 50 -6.06 4.11 -7.53
C GLY A 50 -6.34 3.26 -6.30
N ARG A 51 -5.28 2.84 -5.61
CA ARG A 51 -5.35 2.05 -4.36
C ARG A 51 -6.11 2.80 -3.26
N LYS A 52 -6.47 2.10 -2.18
CA LYS A 52 -7.04 2.75 -0.99
C LYS A 52 -6.08 3.83 -0.49
N GLY A 53 -6.59 5.00 -0.12
CA GLY A 53 -5.78 6.12 0.37
C GLY A 53 -5.01 6.92 -0.69
N SER A 54 -5.16 6.63 -1.99
CA SER A 54 -4.48 7.36 -3.08
C SER A 54 -5.00 8.79 -3.34
N GLY A 55 -6.14 9.17 -2.74
CA GLY A 55 -6.75 10.50 -2.89
C GLY A 55 -7.94 10.57 -3.85
N LYS A 56 -8.54 9.45 -4.26
CA LYS A 56 -9.77 9.41 -5.09
C LYS A 56 -10.91 10.23 -4.47
N SER A 57 -11.31 9.90 -3.25
CA SER A 57 -12.38 10.60 -2.53
C SER A 57 -12.01 12.04 -2.19
N ALA A 58 -10.73 12.36 -2.02
CA ALA A 58 -10.27 13.74 -1.87
C ALA A 58 -10.52 14.57 -3.14
N ILE A 59 -10.24 14.02 -4.33
CA ILE A 59 -10.59 14.65 -5.62
C ILE A 59 -12.10 14.80 -5.74
N CYS A 60 -12.85 13.74 -5.45
CA CYS A 60 -14.31 13.73 -5.52
C CYS A 60 -14.92 14.82 -4.63
N MET A 61 -14.55 14.85 -3.34
CA MET A 61 -15.04 15.84 -2.38
C MET A 61 -14.61 17.27 -2.73
N HIS A 62 -13.41 17.47 -3.26
CA HIS A 62 -12.99 18.79 -3.69
C HIS A 62 -13.82 19.28 -4.88
N LEU A 63 -14.14 18.41 -5.84
CA LEU A 63 -15.00 18.77 -6.98
C LEU A 63 -16.44 19.10 -6.57
N THR A 64 -16.97 18.46 -5.53
CA THR A 64 -18.33 18.74 -5.00
C THR A 64 -18.38 19.99 -4.12
N ALA A 65 -17.23 20.53 -3.69
CA ALA A 65 -17.19 21.72 -2.87
C ALA A 65 -17.74 22.94 -3.63
N ALA A 66 -18.51 23.76 -2.91
CA ALA A 66 -19.15 24.94 -3.48
C ALA A 66 -18.13 25.88 -4.13
N GLY A 67 -18.40 26.29 -5.37
CA GLY A 67 -17.57 27.21 -6.13
C GLY A 67 -16.38 26.57 -6.86
N VAL A 68 -16.14 25.25 -6.72
CA VAL A 68 -15.04 24.57 -7.44
C VAL A 68 -15.42 24.25 -8.88
N HIS A 69 -16.56 23.59 -9.10
CA HIS A 69 -17.05 23.28 -10.44
C HIS A 69 -18.33 24.07 -10.79
N PRO A 70 -18.35 24.83 -11.91
CA PRO A 70 -19.47 25.72 -12.23
C PRO A 70 -20.74 25.04 -12.80
N GLY A 71 -20.64 23.81 -13.34
CA GLY A 71 -21.75 23.12 -14.04
C GLY A 71 -22.69 22.32 -13.13
N GLY A 72 -22.49 22.38 -11.81
CA GLY A 72 -23.17 21.54 -10.83
C GLY A 72 -22.59 20.12 -10.76
N THR A 73 -22.81 19.47 -9.62
CA THR A 73 -22.30 18.14 -9.32
C THR A 73 -23.38 17.27 -8.69
N ALA A 74 -23.44 16.00 -9.05
CA ALA A 74 -24.25 14.98 -8.39
C ALA A 74 -23.34 13.84 -7.93
N LEU A 75 -23.22 13.66 -6.62
CA LEU A 75 -22.45 12.58 -6.00
C LEU A 75 -23.34 11.33 -5.83
N ILE A 76 -22.82 10.18 -6.24
CA ILE A 76 -23.47 8.87 -6.16
C ILE A 76 -22.54 7.94 -5.40
N THR A 77 -22.91 7.63 -4.16
CA THR A 77 -22.21 6.71 -3.26
C THR A 77 -23.22 5.67 -2.76
N PRO A 78 -23.34 4.52 -3.44
CA PRO A 78 -24.30 3.48 -3.05
C PRO A 78 -23.91 2.84 -1.71
N ASP A 79 -24.90 2.64 -0.85
CA ASP A 79 -24.77 1.86 0.39
C ASP A 79 -25.02 0.36 0.14
N ASP A 80 -24.83 -0.47 1.16
CA ASP A 80 -24.98 -1.93 1.06
C ASP A 80 -26.33 -2.36 0.50
N ALA A 81 -27.42 -1.68 0.92
CA ALA A 81 -28.77 -1.98 0.49
C ALA A 81 -28.97 -1.65 -1.00
N ALA A 82 -28.51 -0.47 -1.44
CA ALA A 82 -28.48 -0.08 -2.84
C ALA A 82 -27.64 -1.03 -3.69
N GLY A 83 -26.47 -1.44 -3.18
CA GLY A 83 -25.59 -2.40 -3.84
C GLY A 83 -26.24 -3.76 -4.03
N ASP A 84 -26.93 -4.27 -3.01
CA ASP A 84 -27.67 -5.54 -3.06
C ASP A 84 -28.73 -5.53 -4.16
N GLU A 85 -29.51 -4.46 -4.28
CA GLU A 85 -30.54 -4.32 -5.32
C GLU A 85 -29.91 -4.32 -6.72
N ILE A 86 -28.79 -3.62 -6.93
CA ILE A 86 -28.13 -3.59 -8.23
C ILE A 86 -27.52 -4.96 -8.57
N ARG A 87 -26.89 -5.64 -7.61
CA ARG A 87 -26.32 -6.98 -7.83
C ARG A 87 -27.36 -8.02 -8.24
N ARG A 88 -28.55 -7.96 -7.62
CA ARG A 88 -29.68 -8.87 -7.91
C ARG A 88 -30.48 -8.48 -9.15
N PHE A 89 -30.22 -7.31 -9.73
CA PHE A 89 -30.98 -6.81 -10.86
C PHE A 89 -30.66 -7.59 -12.14
N GLU A 90 -31.64 -8.39 -12.56
CA GLU A 90 -31.60 -9.17 -13.79
C GLU A 90 -32.86 -8.90 -14.61
N LEU A 91 -32.73 -9.03 -15.94
CA LEU A 91 -33.83 -8.85 -16.88
C LEU A 91 -33.75 -9.94 -17.94
N GLN A 92 -34.89 -10.60 -18.22
CA GLN A 92 -34.93 -11.64 -19.23
C GLN A 92 -34.46 -11.10 -20.60
N GLY A 93 -33.58 -11.85 -21.26
CA GLY A 93 -33.07 -11.55 -22.60
C GLY A 93 -31.86 -10.61 -22.63
N LEU A 94 -31.26 -10.30 -21.48
CA LEU A 94 -29.99 -9.57 -21.36
C LEU A 94 -28.98 -10.37 -20.52
N THR A 95 -27.70 -10.09 -20.71
CA THR A 95 -26.64 -10.52 -19.79
C THR A 95 -26.68 -9.67 -18.52
N GLY A 96 -26.15 -10.20 -17.40
CA GLY A 96 -26.20 -9.51 -16.11
C GLY A 96 -25.53 -8.12 -16.12
N ASP A 97 -24.39 -7.97 -16.79
CA ASP A 97 -23.72 -6.67 -16.97
C ASP A 97 -24.55 -5.67 -17.80
N THR A 98 -25.24 -6.15 -18.84
CA THR A 98 -26.12 -5.32 -19.66
C THR A 98 -27.39 -4.92 -18.90
N ALA A 99 -27.99 -5.83 -18.12
CA ALA A 99 -29.11 -5.52 -17.24
C ALA A 99 -28.69 -4.47 -16.20
N LYS A 100 -27.55 -4.68 -15.53
CA LYS A 100 -26.99 -3.76 -14.54
C LYS A 100 -26.62 -2.40 -15.15
N SER A 101 -26.23 -2.35 -16.43
CA SER A 101 -26.05 -1.09 -17.17
C SER A 101 -27.37 -0.29 -17.30
N LEU A 102 -28.52 -0.94 -17.49
CA LEU A 102 -29.80 -0.24 -17.58
C LEU A 102 -30.21 0.44 -16.27
N ILE A 103 -30.00 -0.19 -15.11
CA ILE A 103 -30.32 0.44 -13.83
C ILE A 103 -29.36 1.62 -13.53
N TRP A 104 -28.07 1.52 -13.86
CA TRP A 104 -27.14 2.65 -13.75
C TRP A 104 -27.51 3.81 -14.68
N ARG A 105 -27.86 3.52 -15.93
CA ARG A 105 -28.36 4.52 -16.89
C ARG A 105 -29.62 5.22 -16.38
N TYR A 106 -30.54 4.48 -15.76
CA TYR A 106 -31.71 5.06 -15.11
C TYR A 106 -31.32 6.04 -14.00
N VAL A 107 -30.43 5.64 -13.08
CA VAL A 107 -29.92 6.53 -12.01
C VAL A 107 -29.32 7.80 -12.61
N PHE A 108 -28.50 7.68 -13.66
CA PHE A 108 -27.89 8.84 -14.33
C PHE A 108 -28.92 9.74 -15.01
N ALA A 109 -29.90 9.18 -15.72
CA ALA A 109 -30.96 9.94 -16.37
C ALA A 109 -31.82 10.69 -15.35
N VAL A 110 -32.14 10.08 -14.20
CA VAL A 110 -32.87 10.73 -13.10
C VAL A 110 -32.05 11.89 -12.51
N GLN A 111 -30.75 11.71 -12.27
CA GLN A 111 -29.89 12.80 -11.75
C GLN A 111 -29.80 13.96 -12.74
N ALA A 112 -29.63 13.66 -14.03
CA ALA A 112 -29.63 14.67 -15.08
C ALA A 112 -30.98 15.41 -15.17
N ALA A 113 -32.10 14.68 -15.09
CA ALA A 113 -33.45 15.23 -15.09
C ALA A 113 -33.70 16.16 -13.87
N ARG A 114 -33.27 15.75 -12.67
CA ARG A 114 -33.36 16.58 -11.46
C ARG A 114 -32.54 17.86 -11.60
N HIS A 115 -31.29 17.72 -12.06
CA HIS A 115 -30.41 18.86 -12.28
C HIS A 115 -31.02 19.85 -13.28
N ILE A 116 -31.44 19.41 -14.47
CA ILE A 116 -31.92 20.32 -15.51
C ILE A 116 -33.22 21.04 -15.07
N VAL A 117 -34.10 20.36 -14.32
CA VAL A 117 -35.32 20.97 -13.76
C VAL A 117 -34.99 22.06 -12.73
N ALA A 118 -33.97 21.87 -11.89
CA ALA A 118 -33.50 22.88 -10.94
C ALA A 118 -32.75 24.03 -11.66
N HIS A 119 -31.82 23.67 -12.54
CA HIS A 119 -30.98 24.58 -13.32
C HIS A 119 -31.81 25.56 -14.16
N THR A 120 -32.90 25.09 -14.77
CA THR A 120 -33.82 25.95 -15.54
C THR A 120 -34.36 27.13 -14.72
N LYS A 121 -34.67 26.90 -13.44
CA LYS A 121 -35.18 27.96 -12.56
C LYS A 121 -34.06 28.89 -12.09
N GLN A 122 -32.92 28.31 -11.72
CA GLN A 122 -31.82 29.02 -11.04
C GLN A 122 -30.97 29.85 -12.01
N VAL A 123 -30.64 29.28 -13.18
CA VAL A 123 -29.67 29.87 -14.12
C VAL A 123 -30.38 30.58 -15.27
N HIS A 124 -31.43 29.99 -15.83
CA HIS A 124 -32.16 30.60 -16.95
C HIS A 124 -33.25 31.58 -16.53
N GLY A 125 -33.61 31.65 -15.25
CA GLY A 125 -34.62 32.59 -14.73
C GLY A 125 -36.03 32.42 -15.35
N LEU A 126 -36.30 31.30 -16.03
CA LEU A 126 -37.52 31.10 -16.79
C LEU A 126 -38.70 30.84 -15.85
N ARG A 127 -39.64 31.81 -15.77
CA ARG A 127 -40.93 31.63 -15.07
C ARG A 127 -41.77 30.49 -15.65
N ARG A 128 -41.63 30.21 -16.96
CA ARG A 128 -42.30 29.10 -17.65
C ARG A 128 -41.25 28.11 -18.16
N LEU A 129 -41.26 26.91 -17.59
CA LEU A 129 -40.39 25.82 -18.02
C LEU A 129 -40.65 25.43 -19.50
N PRO A 130 -39.61 25.11 -20.29
CA PRO A 130 -39.75 24.50 -21.61
C PRO A 130 -40.55 23.18 -21.58
N ARG A 131 -41.07 22.75 -22.73
CA ARG A 131 -41.89 21.52 -22.81
C ARG A 131 -41.13 20.28 -22.33
N PRO A 132 -39.89 19.99 -22.77
CA PRO A 132 -39.14 18.84 -22.28
C PRO A 132 -38.88 18.89 -20.77
N VAL A 133 -38.53 20.07 -20.23
CA VAL A 133 -38.31 20.26 -18.79
C VAL A 133 -39.61 20.05 -17.97
N LYS A 134 -40.77 20.47 -18.50
CA LYS A 134 -42.08 20.19 -17.86
C LYS A 134 -42.39 18.70 -17.87
N ALA A 135 -42.09 18.00 -18.96
CA ALA A 135 -42.27 16.56 -19.08
C ALA A 135 -41.40 15.83 -18.05
N LEU A 136 -40.10 16.15 -17.98
CA LEU A 136 -39.19 15.60 -16.98
C LEU A 136 -39.66 15.85 -15.55
N ARG A 137 -40.09 17.08 -15.22
CA ARG A 137 -40.64 17.37 -13.89
C ARG A 137 -41.88 16.54 -13.56
N ARG A 138 -42.73 16.23 -14.54
CA ARG A 138 -43.92 15.38 -14.33
C ARG A 138 -43.51 13.91 -14.21
N PHE A 139 -42.57 13.44 -15.03
CA PHE A 139 -41.97 12.11 -14.93
C PHE A 139 -41.39 11.86 -13.54
N LEU A 140 -40.58 12.79 -13.03
CA LEU A 140 -39.96 12.68 -11.70
C LEU A 140 -41.02 12.57 -10.59
N ARG A 141 -42.15 13.28 -10.71
CA ARG A 141 -43.25 13.18 -9.74
C ARG A 141 -44.01 11.86 -9.85
N ALA A 142 -44.31 11.43 -11.08
CA ALA A 142 -45.10 10.23 -11.32
C ALA A 142 -44.37 8.92 -10.93
N ASN A 143 -43.03 8.95 -10.87
CA ASN A 143 -42.20 7.79 -10.55
C ASN A 143 -41.50 7.90 -9.18
N GLY A 144 -41.89 8.83 -8.30
CA GLY A 144 -41.31 8.94 -6.95
C GLY A 144 -39.86 9.46 -6.90
N GLU A 145 -39.41 10.16 -7.93
CA GLU A 145 -38.04 10.65 -8.14
C GLU A 145 -37.88 12.16 -7.89
N SER A 146 -38.83 12.77 -7.17
CA SER A 146 -38.82 14.21 -6.89
C SER A 146 -37.73 14.61 -5.89
N ALA A 147 -37.33 15.88 -5.94
CA ALA A 147 -36.07 16.36 -5.39
C ALA A 147 -35.92 16.30 -3.86
N ASP A 148 -37.00 16.09 -3.09
CA ASP A 148 -37.04 16.45 -1.67
C ASP A 148 -37.17 15.27 -0.69
N GLU A 149 -37.36 14.01 -1.13
CA GLU A 149 -37.85 12.96 -0.19
C GLU A 149 -37.13 11.59 -0.21
N SER A 150 -36.37 11.22 -1.26
CA SER A 150 -35.85 9.85 -1.40
C SER A 150 -34.33 9.76 -1.41
N GLY A 151 -33.77 8.85 -0.60
CA GLY A 151 -32.35 8.49 -0.59
C GLY A 151 -31.92 7.81 -1.91
N LEU A 152 -30.63 7.49 -2.08
CA LEU A 152 -30.18 6.74 -3.27
C LEU A 152 -30.85 5.35 -3.35
N TYR A 153 -31.01 4.68 -2.21
CA TYR A 153 -31.69 3.40 -2.09
C TYR A 153 -33.13 3.43 -2.62
N ASP A 154 -33.97 4.35 -2.13
CA ASP A 154 -35.37 4.48 -2.56
C ASP A 154 -35.50 4.71 -4.07
N ARG A 155 -34.59 5.50 -4.65
CA ARG A 155 -34.54 5.73 -6.11
C ARG A 155 -34.16 4.48 -6.89
N LEU A 156 -33.24 3.69 -6.35
CA LEU A 156 -32.89 2.40 -6.95
C LEU A 156 -34.07 1.43 -6.91
N LEU A 157 -34.80 1.35 -5.80
CA LEU A 157 -36.01 0.53 -5.71
C LEU A 157 -37.07 0.95 -6.73
N HIS A 158 -37.32 2.25 -6.88
CA HIS A 158 -38.22 2.77 -7.90
C HIS A 158 -37.74 2.43 -9.32
N GLY A 159 -36.44 2.58 -9.58
CA GLY A 159 -35.82 2.22 -10.86
C GLY A 159 -35.93 0.73 -11.17
N VAL A 160 -35.59 -0.14 -10.21
CA VAL A 160 -35.71 -1.60 -10.33
C VAL A 160 -37.15 -1.99 -10.64
N THR A 161 -38.09 -1.54 -9.82
CA THR A 161 -39.52 -1.84 -9.99
C THR A 161 -40.02 -1.33 -11.32
N GLY A 162 -39.70 -0.08 -11.67
CA GLY A 162 -40.15 0.57 -12.90
C GLY A 162 -39.60 -0.08 -14.17
N LEU A 163 -38.33 -0.49 -14.16
CA LEU A 163 -37.71 -1.21 -15.27
C LEU A 163 -38.20 -2.66 -15.38
N GLN A 164 -38.48 -3.34 -14.28
CA GLN A 164 -39.04 -4.70 -14.28
C GLN A 164 -40.54 -4.76 -14.62
N THR A 165 -41.30 -3.72 -14.31
CA THR A 165 -42.76 -3.67 -14.55
C THR A 165 -43.10 -2.63 -15.61
N SER A 166 -43.23 -1.35 -15.21
CA SER A 166 -43.41 -0.23 -16.12
C SER A 166 -43.11 1.12 -15.48
N LEU A 167 -42.37 1.97 -16.20
CA LEU A 167 -42.23 3.40 -15.90
C LEU A 167 -43.47 4.19 -16.37
N SER A 168 -43.86 5.21 -15.60
CA SER A 168 -44.90 6.17 -16.02
C SER A 168 -44.32 7.18 -17.00
N LEU A 169 -44.62 6.99 -18.30
CA LEU A 169 -44.09 7.77 -19.43
C LEU A 169 -45.11 8.70 -20.09
N GLU A 170 -46.31 8.86 -19.50
CA GLU A 170 -47.38 9.71 -20.04
C GLU A 170 -46.94 11.17 -20.25
N ALA A 171 -46.00 11.62 -19.42
CA ALA A 171 -45.41 12.95 -19.52
C ALA A 171 -44.71 13.21 -20.86
N PHE A 172 -44.25 12.16 -21.54
CA PHE A 172 -43.60 12.20 -22.84
C PHE A 172 -44.55 11.85 -23.99
N GLY A 173 -45.86 11.74 -23.73
CA GLY A 173 -46.86 11.38 -24.74
C GLY A 173 -46.94 9.89 -25.05
N VAL A 174 -46.30 9.03 -24.25
CA VAL A 174 -46.36 7.56 -24.38
C VAL A 174 -47.38 7.01 -23.39
N LYS A 175 -48.48 6.43 -23.88
CA LYS A 175 -49.46 5.72 -23.03
C LYS A 175 -48.98 4.28 -22.78
N ALA A 176 -49.21 3.78 -21.56
CA ALA A 176 -48.85 2.40 -21.21
C ALA A 176 -49.61 1.42 -22.12
N ALA A 177 -48.85 0.48 -22.69
CA ALA A 177 -49.19 -0.44 -23.78
C ALA A 177 -49.19 0.19 -25.20
N VAL A 178 -48.22 -0.26 -26.02
CA VAL A 178 -48.21 -0.32 -27.50
C VAL A 178 -47.39 0.71 -28.33
N ASP A 179 -47.10 1.93 -27.89
CA ASP A 179 -46.59 2.96 -28.83
C ASP A 179 -45.07 3.25 -28.84
N VAL A 180 -44.20 2.26 -28.60
CA VAL A 180 -42.78 2.35 -29.01
C VAL A 180 -42.49 1.26 -30.03
N GLY A 181 -42.98 1.48 -31.27
CA GLY A 181 -42.70 0.62 -32.42
C GLY A 181 -43.82 -0.33 -32.88
N GLY A 182 -45.05 -0.22 -32.35
CA GLY A 182 -46.23 -0.96 -32.84
C GLY A 182 -46.28 -2.46 -32.51
N ALA A 183 -45.20 -3.05 -32.00
CA ALA A 183 -45.12 -4.44 -31.56
C ALA A 183 -44.75 -4.56 -30.06
N PRO A 184 -45.30 -5.55 -29.34
CA PRO A 184 -44.91 -5.81 -27.95
C PRO A 184 -43.41 -6.17 -27.86
N PRO A 185 -42.73 -5.83 -26.74
CA PRO A 185 -41.34 -6.21 -26.53
C PRO A 185 -41.12 -7.72 -26.59
N ALA A 186 -40.04 -8.14 -27.25
CA ALA A 186 -39.66 -9.54 -27.33
C ALA A 186 -39.16 -10.13 -25.99
N SER A 187 -38.76 -9.26 -25.05
CA SER A 187 -38.30 -9.64 -23.71
C SER A 187 -38.49 -8.50 -22.71
N GLU A 188 -38.38 -8.82 -21.42
CA GLU A 188 -38.33 -7.82 -20.34
C GLU A 188 -37.20 -6.81 -20.54
N GLY A 189 -36.01 -7.29 -20.92
CA GLY A 189 -34.87 -6.44 -21.23
C GLY A 189 -35.13 -5.46 -22.37
N ALA A 190 -35.77 -5.93 -23.45
CA ALA A 190 -36.14 -5.08 -24.58
C ALA A 190 -37.20 -4.03 -24.18
N ARG A 191 -38.11 -4.36 -23.25
CA ARG A 191 -39.08 -3.41 -22.70
C ARG A 191 -38.39 -2.33 -21.88
N ALA A 192 -37.56 -2.74 -20.92
CA ALA A 192 -36.84 -1.85 -20.03
C ALA A 192 -35.95 -0.87 -20.80
N ALA A 193 -35.19 -1.36 -21.78
CA ALA A 193 -34.34 -0.53 -22.63
C ALA A 193 -35.12 0.55 -23.39
N ARG A 194 -36.26 0.19 -23.99
CA ARG A 194 -37.11 1.16 -24.71
C ARG A 194 -37.74 2.19 -23.79
N GLN A 195 -38.18 1.79 -22.60
CA GLN A 195 -38.74 2.71 -21.63
C GLN A 195 -37.68 3.72 -21.16
N LEU A 196 -36.46 3.24 -20.91
CA LEU A 196 -35.35 4.10 -20.51
C LEU A 196 -34.92 5.07 -21.61
N GLU A 197 -34.89 4.62 -22.87
CA GLU A 197 -34.57 5.47 -24.03
C GLU A 197 -35.51 6.68 -24.15
N VAL A 198 -36.80 6.52 -23.83
CA VAL A 198 -37.76 7.64 -23.82
C VAL A 198 -37.35 8.70 -22.79
N VAL A 199 -36.91 8.27 -21.59
CA VAL A 199 -36.46 9.18 -20.53
C VAL A 199 -35.16 9.87 -20.92
N GLU A 200 -34.18 9.10 -21.41
CA GLU A 200 -32.88 9.62 -21.86
C GLU A 200 -33.05 10.64 -23.00
N ARG A 201 -33.92 10.36 -23.98
CA ARG A 201 -34.25 11.31 -25.03
C ARG A 201 -34.86 12.59 -24.47
N GLY A 202 -35.78 12.49 -23.51
CA GLY A 202 -36.37 13.65 -22.85
C GLY A 202 -35.33 14.52 -22.12
N VAL A 203 -34.32 13.89 -21.52
CA VAL A 203 -33.17 14.59 -20.90
C VAL A 203 -32.31 15.28 -21.96
N ALA A 204 -31.96 14.58 -23.05
CA ALA A 204 -31.17 15.14 -24.14
C ALA A 204 -31.88 16.34 -24.80
N GLU A 205 -33.18 16.22 -25.07
CA GLU A 205 -34.01 17.32 -25.59
C GLU A 205 -34.01 18.53 -24.64
N ALA A 206 -34.13 18.31 -23.32
CA ALA A 206 -34.09 19.39 -22.34
C ALA A 206 -32.73 20.11 -22.29
N PHE A 207 -31.62 19.38 -22.37
CA PHE A 207 -30.29 19.97 -22.46
C PHE A 207 -30.08 20.75 -23.76
N ALA A 208 -30.60 20.23 -24.88
CA ALA A 208 -30.52 20.90 -26.17
C ALA A 208 -31.36 22.18 -26.22
N ASP A 209 -32.62 22.13 -25.76
CA ASP A 209 -33.53 23.29 -25.71
C ASP A 209 -32.97 24.47 -24.89
N LEU A 210 -32.13 24.17 -23.88
CA LEU A 210 -31.50 25.14 -23.00
C LEU A 210 -30.05 25.47 -23.40
N ASP A 211 -29.56 24.92 -24.51
CA ASP A 211 -28.17 25.05 -24.98
C ASP A 211 -27.12 24.75 -23.89
N CYS A 212 -27.37 23.72 -23.07
CA CYS A 212 -26.48 23.44 -21.94
C CYS A 212 -25.07 23.02 -22.36
N ALA A 213 -24.94 22.37 -23.52
CA ALA A 213 -23.64 21.97 -24.05
C ALA A 213 -22.80 23.14 -24.60
N GLY A 214 -23.44 24.22 -25.04
CA GLY A 214 -22.78 25.39 -25.62
C GLY A 214 -22.56 26.53 -24.63
N SER A 215 -23.51 26.73 -23.70
CA SER A 215 -23.58 27.91 -22.84
C SER A 215 -23.20 27.67 -21.38
N HIS A 216 -23.07 26.42 -20.95
CA HIS A 216 -22.78 26.08 -19.55
C HIS A 216 -21.64 25.06 -19.41
N ALA A 217 -21.03 25.04 -18.23
CA ALA A 217 -20.17 23.92 -17.87
C ALA A 217 -21.02 22.65 -17.67
N PRO A 218 -20.48 21.46 -17.99
CA PRO A 218 -21.22 20.21 -17.89
C PRO A 218 -21.64 19.90 -16.45
N LEU A 219 -22.80 19.26 -16.28
CA LEU A 219 -23.10 18.55 -15.02
C LEU A 219 -22.07 17.44 -14.81
N LEU A 220 -21.47 17.34 -13.62
CA LEU A 220 -20.64 16.19 -13.25
C LEU A 220 -21.43 15.17 -12.45
N LEU A 221 -21.53 13.95 -12.98
CA LEU A 221 -21.95 12.78 -12.23
C LEU A 221 -20.71 12.10 -11.65
N LEU A 222 -20.56 12.14 -10.33
CA LEU A 222 -19.41 11.60 -9.61
C LEU A 222 -19.84 10.30 -8.93
N VAL A 223 -19.16 9.19 -9.24
CA VAL A 223 -19.42 7.89 -8.60
C VAL A 223 -18.16 7.47 -7.84
N ASP A 224 -18.30 7.28 -6.52
CA ASP A 224 -17.20 6.89 -5.63
C ASP A 224 -17.68 5.84 -4.61
N GLN A 225 -16.74 5.27 -3.85
CA GLN A 225 -17.00 4.31 -2.76
C GLN A 225 -17.63 2.98 -3.20
N LEU A 226 -17.46 2.57 -4.46
CA LEU A 226 -17.96 1.27 -4.93
C LEU A 226 -17.31 0.08 -4.21
N GLU A 227 -16.15 0.25 -3.59
CA GLU A 227 -15.52 -0.79 -2.78
C GLU A 227 -16.34 -1.17 -1.54
N GLN A 228 -17.28 -0.34 -1.10
CA GLN A 228 -18.18 -0.66 0.01
C GLN A 228 -19.19 -1.73 -0.39
N ILE A 229 -19.61 -1.71 -1.66
CA ILE A 229 -20.65 -2.58 -2.20
C ILE A 229 -20.10 -3.63 -3.17
N TRP A 230 -18.79 -3.89 -3.17
CA TRP A 230 -18.17 -4.86 -4.05
C TRP A 230 -17.64 -6.05 -3.26
N SER A 231 -17.91 -7.25 -3.74
CA SER A 231 -17.26 -8.49 -3.34
C SER A 231 -16.67 -9.20 -4.56
N SER A 232 -15.81 -10.20 -4.34
CA SER A 232 -15.11 -10.92 -5.42
C SER A 232 -15.98 -11.93 -6.18
N ASP A 233 -17.30 -11.71 -6.22
CA ASP A 233 -18.26 -12.57 -6.90
C ASP A 233 -18.63 -12.02 -8.30
N PRO A 234 -19.14 -12.88 -9.20
CA PRO A 234 -19.48 -12.49 -10.56
C PRO A 234 -20.53 -11.36 -10.66
N ASP A 235 -21.50 -11.29 -9.75
CA ASP A 235 -22.58 -10.28 -9.80
C ASP A 235 -22.06 -8.90 -9.41
N SER A 236 -21.18 -8.82 -8.41
CA SER A 236 -20.43 -7.60 -8.07
C SER A 236 -19.56 -7.12 -9.23
N ASN A 237 -18.88 -8.04 -9.94
CA ASN A 237 -18.12 -7.69 -11.13
C ASN A 237 -19.02 -7.18 -12.26
N ALA A 238 -20.15 -7.85 -12.52
CA ALA A 238 -21.14 -7.44 -13.51
C ALA A 238 -21.75 -6.07 -13.18
N MET A 239 -21.89 -5.73 -11.89
CA MET A 239 -22.36 -4.41 -11.45
C MET A 239 -21.39 -3.29 -11.82
N VAL A 240 -20.09 -3.50 -11.58
CA VAL A 240 -19.07 -2.50 -11.93
C VAL A 240 -18.90 -2.40 -13.44
N ILE A 241 -18.96 -3.52 -14.18
CA ILE A 241 -18.97 -3.52 -15.65
C ILE A 241 -20.20 -2.75 -16.16
N GLY A 242 -21.38 -3.02 -15.62
CA GLY A 242 -22.62 -2.31 -15.96
C GLY A 242 -22.50 -0.79 -15.75
N LEU A 243 -21.85 -0.36 -14.66
CA LEU A 243 -21.56 1.06 -14.41
C LEU A 243 -20.66 1.68 -15.49
N LEU A 244 -19.58 0.99 -15.85
CA LEU A 244 -18.65 1.45 -16.90
C LEU A 244 -19.37 1.60 -18.24
N LEU A 245 -20.18 0.61 -18.62
CA LEU A 245 -20.99 0.65 -19.84
C LEU A 245 -22.02 1.79 -19.80
N ALA A 246 -22.70 1.98 -18.68
CA ALA A 246 -23.66 3.05 -18.49
C ALA A 246 -23.02 4.44 -18.60
N ALA A 247 -21.86 4.65 -17.97
CA ALA A 247 -21.15 5.92 -17.99
C ALA A 247 -20.70 6.31 -19.41
N LYS A 248 -20.22 5.32 -20.18
CA LYS A 248 -19.86 5.50 -21.59
C LYS A 248 -21.09 5.83 -22.45
N HIS A 249 -22.20 5.12 -22.24
CA HIS A 249 -23.47 5.38 -22.94
C HIS A 249 -23.96 6.81 -22.72
N VAL A 250 -24.08 7.26 -21.46
CA VAL A 250 -24.61 8.59 -21.14
C VAL A 250 -23.68 9.72 -21.59
N SER A 251 -22.36 9.50 -21.58
CA SER A 251 -21.39 10.47 -22.11
C SER A 251 -21.60 10.70 -23.61
N GLY A 252 -21.95 9.65 -24.36
CA GLY A 252 -22.36 9.76 -25.76
C GLY A 252 -23.73 10.41 -25.93
N ALA A 253 -24.71 10.03 -25.12
CA ALA A 253 -26.10 10.50 -25.23
C ALA A 253 -26.28 11.99 -24.91
N TYR A 254 -25.53 12.52 -23.95
CA TYR A 254 -25.67 13.91 -23.48
C TYR A 254 -24.52 14.84 -23.92
N GLY A 255 -23.48 14.30 -24.55
CA GLY A 255 -22.36 15.06 -25.09
C GLY A 255 -21.72 15.98 -24.05
N LYS A 256 -21.47 17.25 -24.43
CA LYS A 256 -20.80 18.23 -23.55
C LYS A 256 -21.68 18.78 -22.42
N ALA A 257 -22.97 18.45 -22.37
CA ALA A 257 -23.85 18.92 -21.29
C ALA A 257 -23.64 18.14 -19.97
N LEU A 258 -23.07 16.94 -20.04
CA LEU A 258 -22.89 16.05 -18.88
C LEU A 258 -21.58 15.27 -19.00
N ARG A 259 -20.87 15.08 -17.90
CA ARG A 259 -19.72 14.17 -17.81
C ARG A 259 -19.87 13.24 -16.62
N CYS A 260 -19.57 11.96 -16.83
CA CYS A 260 -19.36 11.03 -15.74
C CYS A 260 -17.89 11.05 -15.29
N LEU A 261 -17.68 10.91 -14.00
CA LEU A 261 -16.37 10.73 -13.37
C LEU A 261 -16.47 9.59 -12.38
N LEU A 262 -15.78 8.50 -12.68
CA LEU A 262 -15.80 7.27 -11.91
C LEU A 262 -14.50 7.12 -11.14
N PHE A 263 -14.60 6.87 -9.84
CA PHE A 263 -13.46 6.63 -8.97
C PHE A 263 -13.44 5.16 -8.58
N LEU A 264 -12.46 4.41 -9.09
CA LEU A 264 -12.35 2.97 -8.85
C LEU A 264 -11.08 2.59 -8.10
N ARG A 265 -11.22 1.61 -7.21
CA ARG A 265 -10.05 0.94 -6.61
C ARG A 265 -9.36 0.10 -7.68
N SER A 266 -8.02 0.14 -7.70
CA SER A 266 -7.25 -0.55 -8.74
C SER A 266 -7.45 -2.06 -8.72
N ASP A 267 -7.45 -2.69 -7.54
CA ASP A 267 -7.66 -4.14 -7.41
C ASP A 267 -9.07 -4.59 -7.79
N ILE A 268 -10.09 -3.73 -7.66
CA ILE A 268 -11.42 -4.02 -8.22
C ILE A 268 -11.34 -3.99 -9.74
N TYR A 269 -10.85 -2.89 -10.32
CA TYR A 269 -10.80 -2.71 -11.77
C TYR A 269 -9.94 -3.76 -12.48
N ASP A 270 -8.79 -4.11 -11.89
CA ASP A 270 -7.83 -5.07 -12.46
C ASP A 270 -8.37 -6.51 -12.47
N THR A 271 -9.42 -6.81 -11.69
CA THR A 271 -10.11 -8.13 -11.72
C THR A 271 -11.21 -8.22 -12.76
N LEU A 272 -11.64 -7.10 -13.35
CA LEU A 272 -12.73 -7.08 -14.32
C LEU A 272 -12.26 -7.62 -15.66
N ASN A 273 -13.03 -8.54 -16.24
CA ASN A 273 -12.79 -9.07 -17.58
C ASN A 273 -14.08 -8.95 -18.40
N PHE A 274 -14.07 -8.11 -19.44
CA PHE A 274 -15.23 -7.86 -20.30
C PHE A 274 -14.82 -7.40 -21.70
N SER A 275 -15.68 -7.65 -22.68
CA SER A 275 -15.39 -7.51 -24.12
C SER A 275 -15.06 -6.09 -24.58
N GLU A 276 -15.48 -5.07 -23.83
CA GLU A 276 -15.24 -3.65 -24.16
C GLU A 276 -14.15 -2.99 -23.31
N GLY A 277 -13.41 -3.75 -22.50
CA GLY A 277 -12.41 -3.21 -21.57
C GLY A 277 -11.31 -2.39 -22.25
N ASP A 278 -10.86 -2.83 -23.42
CA ASP A 278 -9.85 -2.14 -24.24
C ASP A 278 -10.27 -0.71 -24.63
N LYS A 279 -11.57 -0.48 -24.80
CA LYS A 279 -12.14 0.83 -25.15
C LYS A 279 -12.09 1.84 -23.99
N PHE A 280 -11.71 1.44 -22.77
CA PHE A 280 -11.56 2.34 -21.63
C PHE A 280 -10.11 2.81 -21.41
N HIS A 281 -9.13 2.25 -22.11
CA HIS A 281 -7.73 2.65 -21.93
C HIS A 281 -7.46 4.13 -22.24
N SER A 282 -8.19 4.73 -23.18
CA SER A 282 -8.10 6.18 -23.45
C SER A 282 -8.76 7.04 -22.37
N GLU A 283 -9.68 6.46 -21.60
CA GLU A 283 -10.50 7.14 -20.60
C GLU A 283 -9.95 7.02 -19.18
N GLU A 284 -9.01 6.08 -18.94
CA GLU A 284 -8.46 5.81 -17.61
C GLU A 284 -7.22 6.66 -17.27
N LEU A 285 -7.09 6.98 -15.99
CA LEU A 285 -5.89 7.54 -15.36
C LEU A 285 -5.67 6.89 -14.01
N ARG A 286 -4.50 6.28 -13.82
CA ARG A 286 -4.06 5.71 -12.55
C ARG A 286 -3.32 6.75 -11.71
N ILE A 287 -3.81 6.99 -10.50
CA ILE A 287 -3.17 7.91 -9.55
C ILE A 287 -1.86 7.31 -9.07
N GLN A 288 -0.78 8.05 -9.22
CA GLN A 288 0.55 7.73 -8.71
C GLN A 288 1.09 8.92 -7.93
N TRP A 289 1.77 8.64 -6.82
CA TRP A 289 2.41 9.64 -5.98
C TRP A 289 3.91 9.42 -5.93
N THR A 290 4.65 10.52 -6.07
CA THR A 290 6.09 10.55 -5.90
C THR A 290 6.44 11.12 -4.53
N ALA A 291 7.66 10.87 -4.04
CA ALA A 291 8.16 11.48 -2.81
C ALA A 291 8.05 13.03 -2.87
N THR A 292 8.37 13.63 -4.01
CA THR A 292 8.20 15.08 -4.23
C THR A 292 6.74 15.51 -4.12
N GLY A 293 5.81 14.74 -4.67
CA GLY A 293 4.37 15.00 -4.54
C GLY A 293 3.91 14.94 -3.08
N LEU A 294 4.38 13.95 -2.31
CA LEU A 294 4.06 13.83 -0.88
C LEU A 294 4.66 14.95 -0.03
N ARG A 295 5.88 15.41 -0.35
CA ARG A 295 6.48 16.63 0.24
C ARG A 295 5.61 17.86 -0.03
N GLY A 296 5.13 18.01 -1.27
CA GLY A 296 4.21 19.09 -1.66
C GLY A 296 2.89 19.04 -0.91
N LEU A 297 2.33 17.83 -0.73
CA LEU A 297 1.11 17.61 0.05
C LEU A 297 1.32 18.00 1.50
N ALA A 298 2.40 17.52 2.13
CA ALA A 298 2.73 17.84 3.52
C ALA A 298 2.82 19.34 3.74
N LEU A 299 3.50 20.06 2.84
CA LEU A 299 3.59 21.53 2.92
C LEU A 299 2.24 22.22 2.73
N ALA A 300 1.42 21.78 1.76
CA ALA A 300 0.09 22.35 1.53
C ALA A 300 -0.80 22.20 2.78
N ARG A 301 -0.77 21.02 3.42
CA ARG A 301 -1.52 20.74 4.64
C ARG A 301 -1.00 21.51 5.85
N ALA A 302 0.33 21.58 6.01
CA ALA A 302 0.95 22.35 7.08
C ALA A 302 0.64 23.85 6.96
N ARG A 303 0.59 24.40 5.74
CA ARG A 303 0.19 25.80 5.52
C ARG A 303 -1.26 26.06 5.89
N ALA A 304 -2.15 25.13 5.57
CA ALA A 304 -3.57 25.26 5.89
C ALA A 304 -3.83 25.25 7.40
N SER A 305 -3.08 24.48 8.19
CA SER A 305 -3.27 24.39 9.65
C SER A 305 -2.42 25.37 10.47
N ALA A 306 -1.15 25.55 10.11
CA ALA A 306 -0.18 26.31 10.91
C ALA A 306 0.12 27.71 10.35
N GLY A 307 -0.36 28.04 9.14
CA GLY A 307 -0.27 29.36 8.51
C GLY A 307 0.39 29.36 7.13
N ALA A 308 -0.15 30.17 6.21
CA ALA A 308 0.24 30.22 4.80
C ALA A 308 1.73 30.59 4.57
N GLU A 309 2.33 31.34 5.49
CA GLU A 309 3.74 31.77 5.43
C GLU A 309 4.76 30.66 5.73
N LEU A 310 4.30 29.47 6.16
CA LEU A 310 5.19 28.35 6.42
C LEU A 310 5.88 27.91 5.12
N THR A 311 7.21 27.80 5.14
CA THR A 311 8.01 27.33 3.99
C THR A 311 8.44 25.88 4.20
N GLY A 312 8.81 25.20 3.11
CA GLY A 312 9.35 23.83 3.18
C GLY A 312 10.58 23.74 4.07
N ASP A 313 11.51 24.70 3.96
CA ASP A 313 12.72 24.72 4.79
C ASP A 313 12.39 24.85 6.28
N ARG A 314 11.44 25.72 6.65
CA ARG A 314 11.01 25.85 8.04
C ARG A 314 10.32 24.58 8.53
N LEU A 315 9.45 23.99 7.72
CA LEU A 315 8.78 22.73 8.07
C LEU A 315 9.80 21.62 8.34
N TRP A 316 10.79 21.43 7.45
CA TRP A 316 11.70 20.28 7.52
C TRP A 316 12.98 20.51 8.33
N ARG A 317 13.31 21.75 8.70
CA ARG A 317 14.53 22.07 9.49
C ARG A 317 14.26 22.71 10.85
N GLU A 318 13.12 23.38 11.03
CA GLU A 318 12.74 24.02 12.30
C GLU A 318 11.63 23.27 13.03
N VAL A 319 10.57 22.87 12.31
CA VAL A 319 9.42 22.18 12.92
C VAL A 319 9.71 20.69 13.10
N PHE A 320 10.28 20.05 12.07
CA PHE A 320 10.88 18.72 12.12
C PHE A 320 12.40 18.84 12.27
N PRO A 321 13.09 17.81 12.78
CA PRO A 321 14.54 17.82 12.79
C PRO A 321 15.05 17.78 11.34
N PRO A 322 16.23 18.33 11.02
CA PRO A 322 16.76 18.31 9.65
C PRO A 322 17.12 16.89 9.17
N ALA A 323 17.45 15.99 10.09
CA ALA A 323 17.78 14.61 9.77
C ALA A 323 17.30 13.64 10.87
N VAL A 324 17.05 12.39 10.48
CA VAL A 324 16.73 11.26 11.37
C VAL A 324 17.61 10.09 10.97
N GLY A 325 18.43 9.58 11.88
CA GLY A 325 19.37 8.50 11.61
C GLY A 325 20.43 8.86 10.55
N GLY A 326 20.71 10.15 10.35
CA GLY A 326 21.62 10.66 9.31
C GLY A 326 20.99 10.81 7.91
N GLU A 327 19.70 10.52 7.77
CA GLU A 327 18.91 10.70 6.53
C GLU A 327 18.08 11.99 6.62
N ASP A 328 17.89 12.72 5.51
CA ASP A 328 16.97 13.88 5.46
C ASP A 328 15.57 13.46 5.95
N THR A 329 14.96 14.25 6.83
CA THR A 329 13.74 13.80 7.51
C THR A 329 12.57 13.52 6.58
N ALA A 330 12.41 14.30 5.51
CA ALA A 330 11.34 14.04 4.55
C ALA A 330 11.61 12.76 3.74
N ASP A 331 12.85 12.49 3.36
CA ASP A 331 13.23 11.21 2.74
C ASP A 331 13.02 10.04 3.70
N PHE A 332 13.43 10.21 4.96
CA PHE A 332 13.27 9.19 5.99
C PHE A 332 11.80 8.79 6.16
N LEU A 333 10.91 9.77 6.28
CA LEU A 333 9.48 9.56 6.48
C LEU A 333 8.81 8.96 5.23
N PHE A 334 8.98 9.58 4.07
CA PHE A 334 8.28 9.14 2.86
C PHE A 334 8.85 7.86 2.25
N GLY A 335 10.12 7.54 2.50
CA GLY A 335 10.70 6.22 2.21
C GLY A 335 10.15 5.11 3.10
N ARG A 336 9.58 5.46 4.27
CA ARG A 336 8.96 4.55 5.25
C ARG A 336 7.43 4.66 5.30
N ALA A 337 6.81 5.34 4.34
CA ALA A 337 5.37 5.32 4.10
C ALA A 337 5.08 4.61 2.77
N LEU A 338 3.89 4.04 2.60
CA LEU A 338 3.46 3.69 1.25
C LEU A 338 3.22 5.01 0.47
N PRO A 339 3.47 5.03 -0.85
CA PRO A 339 3.40 6.24 -1.65
C PRO A 339 1.94 6.67 -1.91
N ARG A 340 1.24 7.11 -0.86
CA ARG A 340 -0.15 7.58 -0.92
C ARG A 340 -0.44 8.67 0.13
N PRO A 341 -1.28 9.67 -0.19
CA PRO A 341 -1.60 10.80 0.68
C PRO A 341 -2.00 10.43 2.09
N ARG A 342 -2.89 9.45 2.24
CA ARG A 342 -3.42 9.04 3.56
C ARG A 342 -2.29 8.62 4.49
N ASP A 343 -1.37 7.78 4.01
CA ASP A 343 -0.29 7.25 4.83
C ASP A 343 0.73 8.35 5.18
N ALA A 344 1.02 9.27 4.25
CA ALA A 344 1.85 10.44 4.53
C ALA A 344 1.23 11.34 5.62
N ILE A 345 -0.06 11.67 5.50
CA ILE A 345 -0.81 12.48 6.48
C ILE A 345 -0.80 11.80 7.85
N GLN A 346 -1.11 10.52 7.90
CA GLN A 346 -1.13 9.75 9.14
C GLN A 346 0.24 9.73 9.81
N TYR A 347 1.32 9.47 9.06
CA TYR A 347 2.66 9.40 9.62
C TYR A 347 3.09 10.75 10.20
N LEU A 348 2.80 11.84 9.49
CA LEU A 348 3.11 13.19 9.95
C LEU A 348 2.30 13.58 11.20
N ASN A 349 1.01 13.20 11.25
CA ASN A 349 0.19 13.41 12.45
C ASN A 349 0.74 12.62 13.64
N VAL A 350 1.10 11.34 13.49
CA VAL A 350 1.67 10.55 14.60
C VAL A 350 3.00 11.15 15.10
N CYS A 351 3.84 11.68 14.21
CA CYS A 351 5.06 12.40 14.61
C CYS A 351 4.72 13.65 15.43
N ARG A 352 3.74 14.45 14.97
CA ARG A 352 3.26 15.64 15.68
C ARG A 352 2.70 15.27 17.05
N ASP A 353 1.80 14.30 17.09
CA ASP A 353 1.07 13.92 18.31
C ASP A 353 2.04 13.39 19.36
N THR A 354 3.03 12.59 18.95
CA THR A 354 4.12 12.12 19.83
C THR A 354 4.91 13.28 20.45
N ALA A 355 5.21 14.32 19.67
CA ALA A 355 5.93 15.49 20.17
C ALA A 355 5.07 16.33 21.14
N VAL A 356 3.78 16.51 20.83
CA VAL A 356 2.83 17.21 21.70
C VAL A 356 2.64 16.48 23.03
N GLU A 357 2.46 15.17 23.02
CA GLU A 357 2.31 14.35 24.23
C GLU A 357 3.54 14.43 25.15
N ARG A 358 4.73 14.64 24.57
CA ARG A 358 5.99 14.83 25.29
C ARG A 358 6.26 16.28 25.70
N GLY A 359 5.38 17.21 25.35
CA GLY A 359 5.52 18.63 25.66
C GLY A 359 6.64 19.33 24.88
N HIS A 360 7.01 18.83 23.69
CA HIS A 360 8.04 19.44 22.86
C HIS A 360 7.46 20.57 21.99
N GLU A 361 8.19 21.68 21.87
CA GLU A 361 7.80 22.83 21.02
C GLU A 361 8.10 22.61 19.53
N SER A 362 9.00 21.67 19.23
CA SER A 362 9.39 21.18 17.89
C SER A 362 9.43 19.66 17.90
N ILE A 363 9.23 19.02 16.76
CA ILE A 363 9.34 17.56 16.65
C ILE A 363 10.84 17.21 16.72
N HIS A 364 11.22 16.29 17.61
CA HIS A 364 12.59 15.82 17.74
C HIS A 364 12.81 14.48 17.02
N GLU A 365 14.06 14.13 16.74
CA GLU A 365 14.44 12.84 16.15
C GLU A 365 13.88 11.66 16.96
N SER A 366 13.91 11.74 18.29
CA SER A 366 13.36 10.72 19.19
C SER A 366 11.83 10.55 19.07
N ASP A 367 11.12 11.58 18.63
CA ASP A 367 9.66 11.52 18.42
C ASP A 367 9.37 10.85 17.09
N VAL A 368 10.11 11.22 16.03
CA VAL A 368 10.02 10.57 14.72
C VAL A 368 10.33 9.07 14.83
N LEU A 369 11.39 8.68 15.55
CA LEU A 369 11.75 7.28 15.72
C LEU A 369 10.70 6.48 16.51
N LEU A 370 10.04 7.07 17.51
CA LEU A 370 8.93 6.42 18.21
C LEU A 370 7.70 6.30 17.30
N ALA A 371 7.32 7.40 16.66
CA ALA A 371 6.22 7.46 15.69
C ALA A 371 6.41 6.44 14.56
N THR A 372 7.64 6.23 14.10
CA THR A 372 8.00 5.23 13.08
C THR A 372 7.56 3.83 13.47
N ARG A 373 7.77 3.43 14.73
CA ARG A 373 7.39 2.10 15.23
C ARG A 373 5.88 1.96 15.30
N GLN A 374 5.21 2.94 15.92
CA GLN A 374 3.75 2.97 16.05
C GLN A 374 3.06 2.96 14.68
N PHE A 375 3.54 3.79 13.76
CA PHE A 375 3.03 3.87 12.40
C PHE A 375 3.21 2.54 11.66
N SER A 376 4.39 1.93 11.75
CA SER A 376 4.67 0.64 11.09
C SER A 376 3.73 -0.47 11.57
N GLU A 377 3.52 -0.59 12.89
CA GLU A 377 2.67 -1.62 13.50
C GLU A 377 1.23 -1.49 13.02
N TRP A 378 0.71 -0.27 13.06
CA TRP A 378 -0.62 0.02 12.57
C TRP A 378 -0.76 -0.23 11.06
N LYS A 379 0.23 0.17 10.26
CA LYS A 379 0.21 -0.03 8.80
C LYS A 379 0.22 -1.51 8.40
N LEU A 380 0.93 -2.36 9.14
CA LEU A 380 0.91 -3.79 8.91
C LEU A 380 -0.49 -4.38 9.12
N GLN A 381 -1.20 -3.94 10.16
CA GLN A 381 -2.59 -4.35 10.42
C GLN A 381 -3.57 -3.78 9.38
N ASP A 382 -3.41 -2.50 9.01
CA ASP A 382 -4.22 -1.85 7.98
C ASP A 382 -4.11 -2.59 6.64
N LEU A 383 -2.90 -3.04 6.26
CA LEU A 383 -2.68 -3.76 5.01
C LEU A 383 -3.44 -5.10 5.00
N ALA A 384 -3.41 -5.85 6.11
CA ALA A 384 -4.19 -7.09 6.22
C ALA A 384 -5.71 -6.81 6.10
N LYS A 385 -6.20 -5.75 6.76
CA LYS A 385 -7.61 -5.35 6.68
C LYS A 385 -8.02 -4.89 5.28
N GLU A 386 -7.15 -4.18 4.58
CA GLU A 386 -7.40 -3.67 3.22
C GLU A 386 -7.68 -4.79 2.21
N TYR A 387 -7.01 -5.94 2.38
CA TYR A 387 -7.15 -7.09 1.48
C TYR A 387 -7.93 -8.26 2.11
N LEU A 388 -8.61 -8.06 3.24
CA LEU A 388 -9.27 -9.15 3.97
C LEU A 388 -10.29 -9.92 3.11
N VAL A 389 -11.03 -9.21 2.24
CA VAL A 389 -12.04 -9.82 1.36
C VAL A 389 -11.41 -10.69 0.28
N THR A 390 -10.31 -10.23 -0.33
CA THR A 390 -9.67 -10.93 -1.46
C THR A 390 -8.57 -11.89 -1.03
N GLN A 391 -7.94 -11.67 0.13
CA GLN A 391 -6.77 -12.38 0.66
C GLN A 391 -6.90 -12.59 2.18
N PRO A 392 -7.86 -13.41 2.65
CA PRO A 392 -8.17 -13.56 4.08
C PRO A 392 -7.03 -14.18 4.93
N PHE A 393 -6.05 -14.80 4.28
CA PHE A 393 -4.87 -15.41 4.91
C PHE A 393 -3.68 -14.45 5.05
N LEU A 394 -3.75 -13.23 4.51
CA LEU A 394 -2.60 -12.33 4.38
C LEU A 394 -1.89 -12.04 5.72
N ALA A 395 -2.66 -11.86 6.81
CA ALA A 395 -2.09 -11.62 8.14
C ALA A 395 -1.18 -12.76 8.63
N GLN A 396 -1.52 -14.01 8.27
CA GLN A 396 -0.73 -15.18 8.67
C GLN A 396 0.58 -15.28 7.89
N LEU A 397 0.60 -14.79 6.65
CA LEU A 397 1.82 -14.74 5.85
C LEU A 397 2.86 -13.79 6.46
N PHE A 398 2.43 -12.69 7.09
CA PHE A 398 3.36 -11.74 7.72
C PHE A 398 4.17 -12.35 8.87
N VAL A 399 3.64 -13.38 9.54
CA VAL A 399 4.33 -14.08 10.63
C VAL A 399 5.66 -14.70 10.16
N MET A 400 5.73 -15.14 8.90
CA MET A 400 6.94 -15.70 8.29
C MET A 400 8.12 -14.71 8.19
N PHE A 401 7.86 -13.42 8.40
CA PHE A 401 8.84 -12.35 8.27
C PHE A 401 9.23 -11.73 9.62
N GLN A 402 8.60 -12.13 10.72
CA GLN A 402 8.88 -11.60 12.05
C GLN A 402 10.30 -11.96 12.51
N ASN A 403 11.03 -10.94 12.98
CA ASN A 403 12.41 -11.01 13.44
C ASN A 403 13.37 -11.66 12.42
N THR A 404 13.13 -11.40 11.12
CA THR A 404 14.01 -11.85 10.04
C THR A 404 14.62 -10.67 9.29
N GLY A 405 15.61 -10.91 8.42
CA GLY A 405 16.14 -9.86 7.54
C GLY A 405 15.09 -9.34 6.55
N TYR A 406 15.15 -8.05 6.18
CA TYR A 406 14.23 -7.49 5.19
C TYR A 406 14.57 -7.89 3.75
N VAL A 407 15.76 -8.44 3.48
CA VAL A 407 16.09 -9.08 2.20
C VAL A 407 15.74 -10.54 2.31
N VAL A 408 14.86 -11.01 1.42
CA VAL A 408 14.35 -12.37 1.44
C VAL A 408 14.58 -12.99 0.07
N MET A 409 15.41 -14.03 0.03
CA MET A 409 15.60 -14.80 -1.20
C MET A 409 14.39 -15.70 -1.44
N ARG A 410 14.10 -15.98 -2.71
CA ARG A 410 13.00 -16.85 -3.14
C ARG A 410 13.04 -18.21 -2.43
N SER A 411 14.19 -18.87 -2.40
CA SER A 411 14.37 -20.16 -1.73
C SER A 411 14.07 -20.09 -0.23
N ALA A 412 14.47 -19.00 0.44
CA ALA A 412 14.16 -18.79 1.85
C ALA A 412 12.67 -18.53 2.10
N LEU A 413 12.01 -17.80 1.19
CA LEU A 413 10.56 -17.59 1.25
C LEU A 413 9.81 -18.91 1.06
N GLU A 414 10.20 -19.70 0.05
CA GLU A 414 9.66 -21.03 -0.22
C GLU A 414 9.78 -21.95 1.00
N ALA A 415 10.98 -22.05 1.56
CA ALA A 415 11.22 -22.86 2.76
C ALA A 415 10.38 -22.40 3.96
N ARG A 416 10.20 -21.08 4.16
CA ARG A 416 9.32 -20.55 5.22
C ARG A 416 7.85 -20.89 4.95
N PHE A 417 7.40 -20.76 3.70
CA PHE A 417 6.03 -21.09 3.30
C PHE A 417 5.71 -22.56 3.51
N ASP A 418 6.64 -23.47 3.18
CA ASP A 418 6.46 -24.91 3.37
C ASP A 418 6.14 -25.27 4.84
N THR A 419 6.67 -24.51 5.81
CA THR A 419 6.38 -24.73 7.24
C THR A 419 4.95 -24.38 7.66
N VAL A 420 4.26 -23.52 6.89
CA VAL A 420 2.91 -23.04 7.20
C VAL A 420 1.85 -23.49 6.19
N ALA A 421 2.26 -24.02 5.04
CA ALA A 421 1.41 -24.36 3.91
C ALA A 421 0.24 -25.28 4.30
N GLU A 422 0.51 -26.39 4.99
CA GLU A 422 -0.51 -27.35 5.42
C GLU A 422 -1.58 -26.68 6.31
N THR A 423 -1.15 -25.81 7.23
CA THR A 423 -2.07 -25.10 8.13
C THR A 423 -2.93 -24.11 7.35
N LEU A 424 -2.34 -23.38 6.40
CA LEU A 424 -3.05 -22.42 5.55
C LEU A 424 -4.06 -23.12 4.64
N HIS A 425 -3.68 -24.23 4.00
CA HIS A 425 -4.60 -25.01 3.15
C HIS A 425 -5.78 -25.57 3.94
N ARG A 426 -5.56 -26.01 5.18
CA ARG A 426 -6.63 -26.49 6.05
C ARG A 426 -7.59 -25.38 6.48
N GLN A 427 -7.07 -24.18 6.77
CA GLN A 427 -7.89 -23.05 7.22
C GLN A 427 -8.60 -22.33 6.06
N TYR A 428 -8.00 -22.33 4.88
CA TYR A 428 -8.49 -21.61 3.70
C TYR A 428 -8.58 -22.53 2.47
N PRO A 429 -9.38 -23.60 2.53
CA PRO A 429 -9.43 -24.60 1.45
C PRO A 429 -9.91 -24.03 0.12
N ALA A 430 -10.76 -23.00 0.14
CA ALA A 430 -11.23 -22.29 -1.05
C ALA A 430 -10.10 -21.55 -1.81
N TYR A 431 -8.95 -21.32 -1.18
CA TYR A 431 -7.82 -20.60 -1.74
C TYR A 431 -6.61 -21.51 -2.03
N ALA A 432 -6.77 -22.84 -1.89
CA ALA A 432 -5.67 -23.79 -1.98
C ALA A 432 -4.91 -23.72 -3.32
N GLU A 433 -5.60 -23.48 -4.44
CA GLU A 433 -4.98 -23.33 -5.76
C GLU A 433 -4.02 -22.12 -5.85
N GLY A 434 -4.38 -21.01 -5.20
CA GLY A 434 -3.56 -19.79 -5.17
C GLY A 434 -2.52 -19.79 -4.05
N LEU A 435 -2.72 -20.58 -3.00
CA LEU A 435 -1.79 -20.76 -1.88
C LEU A 435 -0.64 -21.70 -2.24
N THR A 436 0.14 -21.30 -3.23
CA THR A 436 1.41 -21.94 -3.60
C THR A 436 2.56 -20.96 -3.35
N ALA A 437 3.80 -21.44 -3.31
CA ALA A 437 4.96 -20.54 -3.17
C ALA A 437 4.96 -19.39 -4.20
N PRO A 438 4.78 -19.64 -5.52
CA PRO A 438 4.64 -18.57 -6.51
C PRO A 438 3.45 -17.64 -6.22
N GLY A 439 2.28 -18.19 -5.89
CA GLY A 439 1.09 -17.39 -5.61
C GLY A 439 1.22 -16.52 -4.36
N VAL A 440 1.96 -16.98 -3.34
CA VAL A 440 2.29 -16.20 -2.14
C VAL A 440 3.25 -15.06 -2.48
N VAL A 441 4.26 -15.30 -3.32
CA VAL A 441 5.15 -14.24 -3.82
C VAL A 441 4.35 -13.19 -4.58
N ASP A 442 3.50 -13.61 -5.50
CA ASP A 442 2.66 -12.70 -6.29
C ASP A 442 1.67 -11.93 -5.41
N THR A 443 1.11 -12.56 -4.39
CA THR A 443 0.21 -11.92 -3.43
C THR A 443 0.96 -10.85 -2.62
N LEU A 444 2.09 -11.21 -2.01
CA LEU A 444 2.87 -10.29 -1.16
C LEU A 444 3.46 -9.13 -1.98
N TYR A 445 3.86 -9.38 -3.22
CA TYR A 445 4.24 -8.31 -4.15
C TYR A 445 3.02 -7.45 -4.50
N GLY A 446 1.92 -8.05 -4.95
CA GLY A 446 0.67 -7.39 -5.37
C GLY A 446 0.12 -6.40 -4.34
N VAL A 447 0.12 -6.79 -3.06
CA VAL A 447 -0.32 -5.91 -1.96
C VAL A 447 0.72 -4.84 -1.56
N GLY A 448 1.92 -4.89 -2.13
CA GLY A 448 3.01 -3.95 -1.87
C GLY A 448 3.77 -4.21 -0.58
N PHE A 449 3.65 -5.42 -0.02
CA PHE A 449 4.41 -5.85 1.14
C PHE A 449 5.86 -6.17 0.75
N LEU A 450 6.05 -6.89 -0.36
CA LEU A 450 7.35 -7.15 -0.97
C LEU A 450 7.58 -6.26 -2.19
N GLY A 451 8.83 -5.84 -2.35
CA GLY A 451 9.39 -5.34 -3.60
C GLY A 451 10.33 -6.36 -4.19
N VAL A 452 10.56 -6.25 -5.49
CA VAL A 452 11.49 -7.12 -6.24
C VAL A 452 12.72 -6.33 -6.67
N ARG A 453 13.91 -6.90 -6.49
CA ARG A 453 15.14 -6.29 -6.99
C ARG A 453 15.18 -6.39 -8.52
N ARG A 454 15.25 -5.25 -9.19
CA ARG A 454 15.39 -5.12 -10.66
C ARG A 454 16.54 -4.16 -10.97
N GLY A 455 17.66 -4.71 -11.42
CA GLY A 455 18.89 -3.93 -11.56
C GLY A 455 19.37 -3.43 -10.19
N ASN A 456 19.57 -2.12 -10.05
CA ASN A 456 20.01 -1.50 -8.80
C ASN A 456 18.85 -1.04 -7.90
N ASP A 457 17.62 -1.09 -8.41
CA ASP A 457 16.44 -0.58 -7.72
C ASP A 457 15.60 -1.72 -7.15
N VAL A 458 14.83 -1.40 -6.12
CA VAL A 458 13.77 -2.26 -5.61
C VAL A 458 12.44 -1.69 -6.06
N VAL A 459 11.70 -2.47 -6.85
CA VAL A 459 10.41 -2.05 -7.39
C VAL A 459 9.31 -2.62 -6.51
N TYR A 460 8.46 -1.74 -5.96
CA TYR A 460 7.24 -2.10 -5.24
C TYR A 460 6.01 -1.82 -6.12
N THR A 461 4.84 -2.31 -5.71
CA THR A 461 3.60 -2.05 -6.45
C THR A 461 3.16 -0.59 -6.36
N GLY A 462 2.91 0.02 -7.52
CA GLY A 462 2.61 1.44 -7.67
C GLY A 462 2.90 2.02 -9.06
N GLY A 463 3.68 1.30 -9.89
CA GLY A 463 3.99 1.64 -11.29
C GLY A 463 3.29 0.74 -12.32
N ALA A 464 3.88 0.59 -13.52
CA ALA A 464 3.44 -0.39 -14.51
C ALA A 464 3.46 -1.79 -13.86
N HIS A 465 2.31 -2.45 -13.81
CA HIS A 465 2.11 -3.69 -13.06
C HIS A 465 2.78 -4.86 -13.79
N VAL A 466 4.12 -4.92 -13.73
CA VAL A 466 4.90 -6.06 -14.24
C VAL A 466 4.93 -7.12 -13.14
N PRO A 467 4.29 -8.29 -13.35
CA PRO A 467 4.31 -9.39 -12.40
C PRO A 467 5.73 -9.84 -12.06
N VAL A 468 5.88 -10.52 -10.93
CA VAL A 468 7.16 -11.11 -10.54
C VAL A 468 7.52 -12.19 -11.57
N GLN A 469 8.76 -12.15 -12.07
CA GLN A 469 9.25 -13.13 -13.04
C GLN A 469 9.88 -14.32 -12.31
N PRO A 470 9.84 -15.54 -12.89
CA PRO A 470 10.40 -16.74 -12.24
C PRO A 470 11.90 -16.64 -11.91
N HIS A 471 12.67 -15.89 -12.70
CA HIS A 471 14.11 -15.70 -12.50
C HIS A 471 14.45 -14.63 -11.45
N GLU A 472 13.47 -13.86 -10.99
CA GLU A 472 13.66 -12.87 -9.94
C GLU A 472 13.68 -13.60 -8.58
N THR A 473 14.83 -13.55 -7.91
CA THR A 473 15.07 -14.34 -6.69
C THR A 473 15.27 -13.51 -5.44
N GLU A 474 15.42 -12.19 -5.54
CA GLU A 474 15.68 -11.31 -4.40
C GLU A 474 14.50 -10.36 -4.14
N PHE A 475 13.87 -10.52 -2.98
CA PHE A 475 12.75 -9.72 -2.51
C PHE A 475 13.13 -8.86 -1.31
N HIS A 476 12.41 -7.75 -1.15
CA HIS A 476 12.65 -6.78 -0.10
C HIS A 476 11.34 -6.45 0.61
N ILE A 477 11.28 -6.60 1.93
CA ILE A 477 10.15 -6.12 2.72
C ILE A 477 10.10 -4.58 2.60
N HIS A 478 8.93 -4.03 2.31
CA HIS A 478 8.75 -2.59 2.20
C HIS A 478 9.14 -1.89 3.51
N PRO A 479 9.93 -0.79 3.49
CA PRO A 479 10.43 -0.12 4.71
C PRO A 479 9.34 0.26 5.72
N CYS A 480 8.15 0.60 5.24
CA CYS A 480 6.95 0.84 6.05
C CYS A 480 6.63 -0.26 7.06
N PHE A 481 6.94 -1.53 6.78
CA PHE A 481 6.57 -2.67 7.63
C PHE A 481 7.74 -3.21 8.46
N ARG A 482 8.97 -2.80 8.15
CA ARG A 482 10.19 -3.33 8.76
C ARG A 482 10.23 -3.15 10.28
N PRO A 483 9.94 -1.96 10.86
CA PRO A 483 9.91 -1.80 12.31
C PRO A 483 8.93 -2.73 13.01
N ALA A 484 7.69 -2.87 12.50
CA ALA A 484 6.68 -3.74 13.07
C ALA A 484 7.06 -5.22 13.09
N LEU A 485 7.84 -5.64 12.10
CA LEU A 485 8.32 -7.01 11.96
C LEU A 485 9.65 -7.25 12.69
N GLY A 486 10.29 -6.23 13.26
CA GLY A 486 11.67 -6.35 13.74
C GLY A 486 12.70 -6.56 12.61
N ALA A 487 12.30 -6.41 11.34
CA ALA A 487 13.12 -6.67 10.15
C ALA A 487 13.98 -5.45 9.77
N THR A 488 14.82 -5.02 10.70
CA THR A 488 15.57 -3.75 10.60
C THR A 488 16.94 -3.86 9.93
N HIS A 489 17.40 -5.09 9.65
CA HIS A 489 18.66 -5.38 8.97
C HIS A 489 18.43 -6.18 7.69
N ALA A 490 19.32 -6.02 6.70
CA ALA A 490 19.18 -6.69 5.39
C ALA A 490 19.10 -8.20 5.55
N ILE A 491 20.02 -8.75 6.34
CA ILE A 491 20.03 -10.12 6.81
C ILE A 491 20.13 -10.06 8.33
N ASP A 492 19.39 -10.91 9.02
CA ASP A 492 19.54 -11.04 10.47
C ASP A 492 20.84 -11.79 10.76
N LEU A 493 21.87 -11.06 11.19
CA LEU A 493 23.18 -11.57 11.58
C LEU A 493 23.39 -11.28 13.06
N HIS A 494 23.66 -12.31 13.85
CA HIS A 494 23.96 -12.13 15.27
C HIS A 494 25.18 -11.23 15.42
N ARG A 495 25.12 -10.31 16.38
CA ARG A 495 26.26 -9.50 16.78
C ARG A 495 27.28 -10.38 17.49
N TYR A 496 28.55 -10.21 17.18
CA TYR A 496 29.61 -10.80 18.00
C TYR A 496 29.69 -10.06 19.34
N GLU A 497 29.51 -10.80 20.43
CA GLU A 497 29.78 -10.34 21.79
C GLU A 497 31.02 -11.06 22.31
N PRO A 498 32.12 -10.32 22.57
CA PRO A 498 33.30 -10.89 23.21
C PRO A 498 32.90 -11.55 24.53
N ARG A 499 33.30 -12.81 24.74
CA ARG A 499 33.15 -13.42 26.06
C ARG A 499 34.11 -12.70 27.01
N ALA A 500 33.57 -11.81 27.84
CA ALA A 500 34.28 -11.29 29.00
C ALA A 500 34.40 -12.41 30.05
N LEU A 501 35.27 -13.39 29.81
CA LEU A 501 35.73 -14.30 30.86
C LEU A 501 36.64 -13.51 31.80
N THR A 502 36.00 -12.69 32.64
CA THR A 502 36.62 -11.97 33.74
C THR A 502 36.97 -13.00 34.80
N HIS A 503 38.19 -13.53 34.75
CA HIS A 503 39.05 -13.96 35.86
C HIS A 503 38.44 -14.60 37.13
N ARG A 504 37.25 -15.23 37.09
CA ARG A 504 36.55 -15.75 38.29
C ARG A 504 36.62 -17.27 38.48
N LEU A 505 37.20 -18.03 37.55
CA LEU A 505 37.29 -19.49 37.67
C LEU A 505 38.70 -20.04 37.94
N LEU A 506 39.72 -19.19 38.01
CA LEU A 506 41.10 -19.62 38.32
C LEU A 506 41.55 -19.33 39.77
N GLN A 507 40.68 -18.79 40.63
CA GLN A 507 40.99 -18.56 42.06
C GLN A 507 40.48 -19.63 43.03
N SER A 508 39.83 -20.71 42.59
CA SER A 508 39.33 -21.76 43.50
C SER A 508 40.18 -23.05 43.53
N SER A 509 41.44 -23.00 43.11
CA SER A 509 42.37 -24.13 43.25
C SER A 509 43.76 -23.63 43.59
N THR A 510 43.97 -23.27 44.85
CA THR A 510 45.31 -23.12 45.42
C THR A 510 45.91 -24.49 45.66
N ASN A 511 46.58 -25.05 44.65
CA ASN A 511 47.60 -26.09 44.82
C ASN A 511 48.92 -25.55 44.25
N PRO A 512 49.91 -25.17 45.08
CA PRO A 512 51.11 -24.45 44.63
C PRO A 512 52.22 -25.37 44.06
N SER A 513 51.85 -26.49 43.42
CA SER A 513 52.84 -27.41 42.84
C SER A 513 52.35 -28.04 41.53
N ALA A 514 52.23 -27.23 40.49
CA ALA A 514 52.30 -27.68 39.10
C ALA A 514 53.06 -26.61 38.31
N GLY A 515 54.15 -27.00 37.66
CA GLY A 515 55.12 -26.10 37.06
C GLY A 515 54.51 -25.11 36.06
N VAL A 516 54.80 -23.83 36.28
CA VAL A 516 54.60 -22.75 35.33
C VAL A 516 55.81 -22.73 34.39
N GLY A 517 55.62 -23.31 33.21
CA GLY A 517 56.52 -23.29 32.03
C GLY A 517 55.66 -23.51 30.77
N PRO A 518 56.04 -22.97 29.59
CA PRO A 518 55.16 -22.13 28.78
C PRO A 518 54.12 -22.88 27.91
N PRO A 519 52.90 -22.30 27.76
CA PRO A 519 52.12 -22.37 26.53
C PRO A 519 52.05 -21.02 25.79
N VAL A 520 52.86 -20.03 26.19
CA VAL A 520 52.91 -18.67 25.58
C VAL A 520 52.90 -18.75 24.04
N ARG A 521 53.76 -19.60 23.47
CA ARG A 521 53.88 -19.76 22.01
C ARG A 521 52.63 -20.36 21.35
N ARG A 522 51.88 -21.20 22.06
CA ARG A 522 50.64 -21.81 21.57
C ARG A 522 49.49 -20.80 21.61
N ASP A 523 49.38 -20.05 22.70
CA ASP A 523 48.34 -19.04 22.86
C ASP A 523 48.52 -17.90 21.83
N PHE A 524 49.77 -17.49 21.58
CA PHE A 524 50.13 -16.62 20.45
C PHE A 524 49.69 -17.23 19.11
N ALA A 525 50.07 -18.50 18.84
CA ALA A 525 49.73 -19.14 17.57
C ALA A 525 48.22 -19.29 17.33
N LEU A 526 47.45 -19.54 18.39
CA LEU A 526 45.99 -19.66 18.35
C LEU A 526 45.33 -18.32 17.98
N LEU A 527 45.72 -17.23 18.64
CA LEU A 527 45.17 -15.91 18.37
C LEU A 527 45.66 -15.35 17.02
N GLU A 528 46.91 -15.60 16.62
CA GLU A 528 47.42 -15.25 15.28
C GLU A 528 46.72 -16.04 14.16
N GLU A 529 46.34 -17.30 14.40
CA GLU A 529 45.51 -18.07 13.47
C GLU A 529 44.11 -17.43 13.34
N LEU A 530 43.51 -17.01 14.46
CA LEU A 530 42.23 -16.30 14.45
C LEU A 530 42.29 -14.99 13.65
N GLU A 531 43.32 -14.17 13.83
CA GLU A 531 43.52 -12.96 13.02
C GLU A 531 43.67 -13.29 11.52
N ARG A 532 44.43 -14.34 11.18
CA ARG A 532 44.59 -14.80 9.79
C ARG A 532 43.27 -15.28 9.19
N SER A 533 42.47 -16.05 9.92
CA SER A 533 41.13 -16.47 9.52
C SER A 533 40.19 -15.26 9.33
N CYS A 534 40.22 -14.27 10.23
CA CYS A 534 39.45 -13.03 10.07
C CYS A 534 39.84 -12.28 8.78
N GLY A 535 41.14 -12.13 8.51
CA GLY A 535 41.62 -11.50 7.28
C GLY A 535 41.25 -12.28 6.01
N SER A 536 41.23 -13.62 6.08
CA SER A 536 40.76 -14.50 5.01
C SER A 536 39.28 -14.25 4.69
N ILE A 537 38.44 -14.21 5.72
CA ILE A 537 37.01 -13.91 5.59
C ILE A 537 36.79 -12.51 5.02
N GLN A 538 37.45 -11.47 5.56
CA GLN A 538 37.29 -10.09 5.07
C GLN A 538 37.60 -9.93 3.57
N ARG A 539 38.68 -10.56 3.10
CA ARG A 539 39.03 -10.53 1.66
C ARG A 539 37.95 -11.16 0.80
N GLN A 540 37.33 -12.25 1.27
CA GLN A 540 36.23 -12.89 0.55
C GLN A 540 34.98 -12.02 0.55
N VAL A 541 34.61 -11.46 1.70
CA VAL A 541 33.44 -10.57 1.84
C VAL A 541 33.57 -9.33 0.95
N GLY A 542 34.76 -8.73 0.88
CA GLY A 542 35.02 -7.57 0.02
C GLY A 542 34.82 -7.85 -1.48
N ARG A 543 35.01 -9.10 -1.91
CA ARG A 543 34.86 -9.55 -3.31
C ARG A 543 33.46 -10.04 -3.66
N ALA A 544 32.57 -10.18 -2.67
CA ALA A 544 31.28 -10.86 -2.82
C ALA A 544 30.18 -9.93 -3.36
N VAL A 545 30.25 -9.55 -4.63
CA VAL A 545 29.30 -8.61 -5.26
C VAL A 545 27.83 -9.06 -5.17
N GLY A 546 27.57 -10.36 -5.09
CA GLY A 546 26.23 -10.94 -4.95
C GLY A 546 25.67 -10.94 -3.53
N LEU A 547 26.43 -10.51 -2.52
CA LEU A 547 25.87 -10.20 -1.20
C LEU A 547 25.34 -8.76 -1.19
N PRO A 548 24.16 -8.50 -0.60
CA PRO A 548 23.67 -7.14 -0.40
C PRO A 548 24.75 -6.26 0.24
N ALA A 549 24.90 -5.02 -0.22
CA ALA A 549 25.98 -4.14 0.21
C ALA A 549 25.98 -3.90 1.73
N GLU A 550 24.79 -3.74 2.31
CA GLU A 550 24.61 -3.62 3.77
C GLU A 550 25.02 -4.90 4.51
N THR A 551 24.63 -6.08 4.01
CA THR A 551 25.07 -7.36 4.57
C THR A 551 26.59 -7.48 4.54
N ARG A 552 27.24 -7.08 3.43
CA ARG A 552 28.71 -7.06 3.35
C ARG A 552 29.31 -6.14 4.41
N ALA A 553 28.79 -4.92 4.54
CA ALA A 553 29.27 -3.96 5.52
C ALA A 553 29.10 -4.48 6.96
N GLN A 554 27.93 -5.04 7.29
CA GLN A 554 27.63 -5.61 8.59
C GLN A 554 28.54 -6.81 8.89
N LEU A 555 28.68 -7.74 7.95
CA LEU A 555 29.55 -8.91 8.09
C LEU A 555 31.02 -8.49 8.27
N SER A 556 31.50 -7.56 7.44
CA SER A 556 32.84 -6.97 7.59
C SER A 556 33.01 -6.35 8.97
N GLN A 557 32.04 -5.58 9.47
CA GLN A 557 32.10 -4.97 10.79
C GLN A 557 32.16 -6.02 11.91
N GLN A 558 31.38 -7.11 11.82
CA GLN A 558 31.43 -8.16 12.83
C GLN A 558 32.77 -8.92 12.79
N VAL A 559 33.31 -9.21 11.60
CA VAL A 559 34.64 -9.83 11.48
C VAL A 559 35.74 -8.91 12.02
N VAL A 560 35.65 -7.59 11.79
CA VAL A 560 36.55 -6.60 12.44
C VAL A 560 36.45 -6.68 13.96
N ARG A 561 35.25 -6.86 14.52
CA ARG A 561 35.08 -6.98 15.98
C ARG A 561 35.73 -8.23 16.54
N VAL A 562 35.57 -9.39 15.88
CA VAL A 562 36.27 -10.63 16.27
C VAL A 562 37.79 -10.43 16.20
N MET A 563 38.27 -9.82 15.11
CA MET A 563 39.70 -9.53 14.95
C MET A 563 40.22 -8.59 16.03
N SER A 564 39.48 -7.52 16.35
CA SER A 564 39.85 -6.58 17.41
C SER A 564 39.89 -7.23 18.79
N ASP A 565 38.97 -8.14 19.09
CA ASP A 565 38.99 -8.91 20.34
C ASP A 565 40.23 -9.81 20.42
N ALA A 566 40.56 -10.50 19.32
CA ALA A 566 41.77 -11.31 19.22
C ALA A 566 43.06 -10.48 19.36
N SER A 567 43.12 -9.30 18.71
CA SER A 567 44.27 -8.38 18.82
C SER A 567 44.43 -7.84 20.25
N GLN A 568 43.34 -7.53 20.94
CA GLN A 568 43.38 -7.12 22.35
C GLN A 568 43.88 -8.26 23.25
N ALA A 569 43.41 -9.48 23.02
CA ALA A 569 43.90 -10.67 23.71
C ALA A 569 45.41 -10.90 23.48
N LEU A 570 45.90 -10.71 22.25
CA LEU A 570 47.32 -10.79 21.90
C LEU A 570 48.17 -9.73 22.62
N LEU A 571 47.69 -8.49 22.68
CA LEU A 571 48.39 -7.41 23.40
C LEU A 571 48.53 -7.73 24.88
N ARG A 572 47.45 -8.17 25.52
CA ARG A 572 47.47 -8.60 26.93
C ARG A 572 48.44 -9.75 27.18
N LEU A 573 48.49 -10.73 26.26
CA LEU A 573 49.45 -11.83 26.32
C LEU A 573 50.91 -11.35 26.18
N ARG A 574 51.17 -10.32 25.35
CA ARG A 574 52.51 -9.68 25.23
C ARG A 574 52.91 -8.94 26.50
N ASP A 575 51.94 -8.34 27.18
CA ASP A 575 52.13 -7.63 28.45
C ASP A 575 52.27 -8.58 29.64
N GLY A 576 52.22 -9.90 29.40
CA GLY A 576 52.40 -10.95 30.41
C GLY A 576 51.13 -11.31 31.19
N GLU A 577 49.97 -10.83 30.76
CA GLU A 577 48.69 -11.18 31.38
C GLU A 577 48.21 -12.58 30.99
N ALA A 578 47.48 -13.24 31.90
CA ALA A 578 46.82 -14.51 31.61
C ALA A 578 45.59 -14.29 30.71
N VAL A 579 45.55 -14.99 29.57
CA VAL A 579 44.49 -14.89 28.56
C VAL A 579 43.99 -16.28 28.20
N ASP A 580 42.67 -16.49 28.16
CA ASP A 580 42.07 -17.74 27.69
C ASP A 580 42.00 -17.77 26.15
N ALA A 581 43.16 -17.92 25.51
CA ALA A 581 43.28 -17.94 24.04
C ALA A 581 42.41 -19.04 23.40
N TYR A 582 42.26 -20.19 24.08
CA TYR A 582 41.38 -21.27 23.64
C TYR A 582 39.92 -20.82 23.64
N GLY A 583 39.44 -20.19 24.71
CA GLY A 583 38.10 -19.64 24.82
C GLY A 583 37.77 -18.61 23.75
N HIS A 584 38.70 -17.70 23.44
CA HIS A 584 38.54 -16.72 22.36
C HIS A 584 38.38 -17.40 20.99
N VAL A 585 39.27 -18.35 20.65
CA VAL A 585 39.21 -19.06 19.35
C VAL A 585 37.94 -19.90 19.23
N LEU A 586 37.54 -20.61 20.27
CA LEU A 586 36.33 -21.44 20.23
C LEU A 586 35.06 -20.57 20.13
N ALA A 587 34.99 -19.45 20.85
CA ALA A 587 33.88 -18.51 20.75
C ALA A 587 33.79 -17.89 19.34
N ALA A 588 34.92 -17.52 18.74
CA ALA A 588 34.97 -17.01 17.37
C ALA A 588 34.58 -18.08 16.34
N ALA A 589 35.04 -19.32 16.50
CA ALA A 589 34.67 -20.42 15.62
C ALA A 589 33.16 -20.71 15.68
N GLN A 590 32.59 -20.78 16.90
CA GLN A 590 31.15 -20.92 17.11
C GLN A 590 30.37 -19.78 16.46
N TYR A 591 30.83 -18.54 16.67
CA TYR A 591 30.23 -17.36 16.05
C TYR A 591 30.23 -17.45 14.51
N PHE A 592 31.36 -17.81 13.90
CA PHE A 592 31.44 -17.99 12.45
C PHE A 592 30.53 -19.12 11.93
N THR A 593 30.42 -20.23 12.67
CA THR A 593 29.43 -21.28 12.33
C THR A 593 28.00 -20.76 12.38
N THR A 594 27.64 -19.98 13.41
CA THR A 594 26.31 -19.35 13.50
C THR A 594 26.05 -18.39 12.33
N VAL A 595 27.01 -17.52 12.02
CA VAL A 595 26.89 -16.57 10.90
C VAL A 595 26.74 -17.29 9.54
N ALA A 596 27.51 -18.37 9.31
CA ALA A 596 27.37 -19.17 8.09
C ALA A 596 25.96 -19.78 7.99
N ALA A 597 25.44 -20.34 9.08
CA ALA A 597 24.08 -20.89 9.12
C ALA A 597 23.01 -19.81 8.88
N GLN A 598 23.17 -18.60 9.40
CA GLN A 598 22.24 -17.48 9.16
C GLN A 598 22.23 -17.02 7.70
N LEU A 599 23.40 -16.99 7.05
CA LEU A 599 23.51 -16.64 5.64
C LEU A 599 22.84 -17.69 4.75
N LEU A 600 23.04 -18.98 5.04
CA LEU A 600 22.35 -20.10 4.36
C LEU A 600 20.83 -20.02 4.56
N ALA A 601 20.37 -19.80 5.79
CA ALA A 601 18.94 -19.68 6.11
C ALA A 601 18.27 -18.47 5.42
N SER A 602 19.06 -17.49 4.99
CA SER A 602 18.59 -16.35 4.20
C SER A 602 18.52 -16.65 2.69
N GLY A 603 18.87 -17.87 2.27
CA GLY A 603 18.84 -18.35 0.88
C GLY A 603 20.01 -17.86 0.03
N VAL A 604 21.12 -17.44 0.66
CA VAL A 604 22.33 -16.98 -0.03
C VAL A 604 23.19 -18.17 -0.46
N ASP A 605 22.69 -18.98 -1.38
CA ASP A 605 23.34 -20.26 -1.72
C ASP A 605 24.06 -20.23 -3.08
N ASP A 606 23.66 -19.33 -3.98
CA ASP A 606 24.18 -19.27 -5.34
C ASP A 606 25.21 -18.15 -5.60
N GLY A 607 26.19 -18.46 -6.45
CA GLY A 607 27.21 -17.51 -6.92
C GLY A 607 28.20 -17.05 -5.84
N SER A 608 28.45 -15.74 -5.78
CA SER A 608 29.47 -15.17 -4.89
C SER A 608 29.08 -15.17 -3.40
N GLY A 609 27.78 -15.23 -3.08
CA GLY A 609 27.29 -15.35 -1.71
C GLY A 609 27.63 -16.71 -1.09
N GLY A 610 27.37 -17.81 -1.81
CA GLY A 610 27.77 -19.16 -1.40
C GLY A 610 29.29 -19.32 -1.21
N SER A 611 30.11 -18.56 -1.95
CA SER A 611 31.56 -18.55 -1.77
C SER A 611 32.00 -17.95 -0.42
N VAL A 612 31.25 -16.96 0.09
CA VAL A 612 31.49 -16.36 1.42
C VAL A 612 31.09 -17.34 2.51
N VAL A 613 29.92 -17.98 2.39
CA VAL A 613 29.48 -19.00 3.34
C VAL A 613 30.51 -20.12 3.47
N ARG A 614 30.92 -20.72 2.35
CA ARG A 614 31.94 -21.79 2.34
C ARG A 614 33.24 -21.34 2.99
N ARG A 615 33.68 -20.10 2.71
CA ARG A 615 34.88 -19.53 3.33
C ARG A 615 34.73 -19.44 4.85
N ILE A 616 33.61 -18.92 5.34
CA ILE A 616 33.35 -18.79 6.78
C ILE A 616 33.34 -20.17 7.45
N GLU A 617 32.68 -21.16 6.85
CA GLU A 617 32.66 -22.54 7.35
C GLU A 617 34.04 -23.19 7.38
N ASP A 618 34.83 -23.01 6.32
CA ASP A 618 36.19 -23.56 6.22
C ASP A 618 37.10 -22.98 7.31
N GLU A 619 37.02 -21.66 7.56
CA GLU A 619 37.77 -20.99 8.62
C GLU A 619 37.26 -21.39 10.01
N ALA A 620 35.94 -21.51 10.23
CA ALA A 620 35.38 -22.00 11.49
C ALA A 620 35.84 -23.44 11.81
N ARG A 621 35.81 -24.34 10.81
CA ARG A 621 36.32 -25.73 10.93
C ARG A 621 37.83 -25.77 11.15
N ARG A 622 38.59 -24.86 10.54
CA ARG A 622 40.03 -24.71 10.78
C ARG A 622 40.30 -24.32 12.23
N LEU A 623 39.68 -23.25 12.72
CA LEU A 623 39.86 -22.76 14.09
C LEU A 623 39.49 -23.83 15.13
N THR A 624 38.38 -24.53 14.92
CA THR A 624 37.95 -25.65 15.79
C THR A 624 38.98 -26.77 15.84
N ARG A 625 39.56 -27.16 14.69
CA ARG A 625 40.63 -28.19 14.63
C ARG A 625 41.91 -27.73 15.32
N THR A 626 42.34 -26.48 15.07
CA THR A 626 43.55 -25.91 15.69
C THR A 626 43.40 -25.83 17.21
N ALA A 627 42.21 -25.51 17.71
CA ALA A 627 41.91 -25.52 19.14
C ALA A 627 41.87 -26.95 19.72
N GLY A 628 41.29 -27.93 18.99
CA GLY A 628 41.05 -29.30 19.45
C GLY A 628 42.22 -30.29 19.37
N GLY A 629 43.32 -29.96 18.69
CA GLY A 629 44.43 -30.87 18.40
C GLY A 629 45.28 -31.38 19.59
N SER A 630 44.79 -31.40 20.84
CA SER A 630 45.59 -31.81 22.00
C SER A 630 44.85 -32.47 23.18
N HIS A 631 43.81 -33.28 22.95
CA HIS A 631 43.23 -34.13 24.02
C HIS A 631 43.41 -35.64 23.80
N THR A 632 44.14 -36.06 22.76
CA THR A 632 44.45 -37.48 22.51
C THR A 632 45.96 -37.67 22.38
N GLY A 633 46.65 -37.89 23.50
CA GLY A 633 48.06 -38.25 23.48
C GLY A 633 48.68 -38.34 24.87
N GLY A 634 48.67 -39.55 25.46
CA GLY A 634 49.49 -39.85 26.65
C GLY A 634 48.86 -40.87 27.58
N GLY A 635 48.94 -42.15 27.25
CA GLY A 635 48.49 -43.24 28.11
C GLY A 635 48.91 -44.62 27.58
N GLY A 636 50.17 -44.76 27.16
CA GLY A 636 50.77 -46.07 26.99
C GLY A 636 51.39 -46.52 28.30
N SER A 637 50.92 -47.64 28.86
CA SER A 637 51.68 -48.42 29.82
C SER A 637 51.79 -49.85 29.31
N SER A 638 53.01 -50.23 28.97
CA SER A 638 53.45 -51.62 28.75
C SER A 638 53.94 -52.25 30.06
N ASN A 639 53.68 -53.56 30.17
CA ASN A 639 54.34 -54.60 30.97
C ASN A 639 54.13 -54.63 32.50
N SER A 640 53.38 -55.63 32.99
CA SER A 640 53.89 -56.91 33.52
C SER A 640 52.77 -57.93 33.61
#